data_AF-A0A2Z6RT01-F1
#
_entry.id   AF-A0A2Z6RT01-F1
#
_cell.length_a   1.000
_cell.length_b   1.000
_cell.length_c   1.000
_cell.angle_alpha   90.00
_cell.angle_beta   90.00
_cell.angle_gamma   90.00
#
_symmetry.space_group_name_H-M   'P 1'
#
loop_
_entity.id
_entity.type
_entity.pdbx_description
1 polymer ?
#
loop_
_entity_poly.entity_id
_entity_poly.type
_entity_poly.pdbx_seq_one_letter_code
_entity_poly.pdbx_strand_id
1 'polypeptide(L)'
;MFPAHGTVFVLTWFGVGPTPIPILSFFNLPLIYILVRKSPTLINLPLLLALISGAALAHNEPTTSPMESYFENFTILSIIGASIAFVTLVPMVLTKYLTIKLNDRFGNFTHNVNSRLMFPVIWTVTWSLFRRYSPLGSWGDWSYTIDNSGYTGDPIVQIASIGGLSAINLFLALWMQVISDFLILRHRINKTSHNIILDEETPLISHPTSTNNDNLNVYKEDLKTNYYLRMGMLFGILSCFVIGSYRLSNIESSFNSTQTEEVGCVLPSYGTTIDEMFKKTVTLVSNFQSKIVLWSESAVTLETDSEYKKLIETAYDHTNKYRFYLGLAYIVHNGTKKKNMLTFIGNNRTLFEYEKTHPVPLVESYSIESGPGYLSTVKIESLKREKGQSEGLNLNVSGAICLDMDFPELLGQAASANLILSPAQTWSAHVGLQHLKMSSVRAVENGYWILRCDGGGASGLIDPYGRIRHVQIASNNHVNLYSWEVPFSEEKIKTYYASYGEATVWGAFGLLVFCELAWYFSWKYAEKDMNHVTSKTKLLIEDGQRYLEKKYDEIFDVEELPPNIPQFWQLLFTKKEAYLFYHKTRIFFKVILLHMDKDEIIAKKLQEEEEKEFGLLKLKRFQEESDSLELALKLQAEDYLQTKENNNEDFDPSDPNPDLHRLFLAFNQQYFWGQLSSVEVRWSKKMTLCAGLCVYQSGGYICIRMSEPLLKFRPQSDMIDTLLHEMIHAYLFVTHNIQDRSGHGPEFHKHMHRINAAAGTNITVYHDFHDEVDYYKTHMWKCNGPCQHNPPYYGIVKRSMNRKPQKADPWFETHQETCGGTFIKISEPPKKEEHPEKKERKGKKSKRKIENEISKDNVTLDKWNDERRNEKDPNKKARNILDYFESSVVKQGSDINTPIQIFDDETVKSCGNITLNDKALSFEISSTVQCPICGDNSIKADEINEHIDLCIQIE
;
A
#
# COMPACT_ATOMS: atom_id res chain seq x y z
N MET A 1 -7.20 -14.78 -46.94
CA MET A 1 -7.32 -14.45 -45.50
C MET A 1 -8.01 -13.10 -45.35
N PHE A 2 -8.87 -12.90 -44.36
CA PHE A 2 -9.39 -11.56 -44.02
C PHE A 2 -8.25 -10.69 -43.49
N PRO A 3 -8.18 -9.37 -43.80
CA PRO A 3 -6.99 -8.55 -43.55
C PRO A 3 -6.51 -8.56 -42.09
N ALA A 4 -7.41 -8.53 -41.09
CA ALA A 4 -7.06 -8.59 -39.68
C ALA A 4 -6.29 -9.88 -39.26
N HIS A 5 -6.53 -11.00 -39.96
CA HIS A 5 -5.78 -12.24 -39.73
C HIS A 5 -4.35 -12.15 -40.30
N GLY A 6 -4.17 -11.43 -41.42
CA GLY A 6 -2.85 -11.06 -41.92
C GLY A 6 -2.10 -10.14 -40.95
N THR A 7 -2.81 -9.21 -40.30
CA THR A 7 -2.23 -8.38 -39.23
C THR A 7 -1.77 -9.22 -38.04
N VAL A 8 -2.59 -10.16 -37.53
CA VAL A 8 -2.16 -11.08 -36.46
C VAL A 8 -0.94 -11.92 -36.88
N PHE A 9 -0.92 -12.45 -38.09
CA PHE A 9 0.23 -13.19 -38.62
C PHE A 9 1.53 -12.35 -38.57
N VAL A 10 1.51 -11.12 -39.10
CA VAL A 10 2.68 -10.22 -39.09
C VAL A 10 3.08 -9.82 -37.66
N LEU A 11 2.12 -9.46 -36.80
CA LEU A 11 2.39 -9.08 -35.42
C LEU A 11 2.90 -10.26 -34.56
N THR A 12 2.57 -11.50 -34.94
CA THR A 12 3.07 -12.70 -34.26
C THR A 12 4.49 -13.02 -34.71
N TRP A 13 4.76 -12.93 -36.03
CA TRP A 13 6.09 -13.12 -36.62
C TRP A 13 7.14 -12.20 -35.95
N PHE A 14 6.86 -10.89 -35.84
CA PHE A 14 7.77 -9.93 -35.23
C PHE A 14 7.60 -9.74 -33.70
N GLY A 15 6.66 -10.46 -33.06
CA GLY A 15 6.30 -10.27 -31.65
C GLY A 15 6.68 -11.42 -30.70
N VAL A 16 6.94 -12.62 -31.22
CA VAL A 16 7.13 -13.86 -30.42
C VAL A 16 8.48 -14.56 -30.68
N GLY A 17 9.24 -14.13 -31.70
CA GLY A 17 10.54 -14.71 -32.07
C GLY A 17 11.69 -14.40 -31.10
N PRO A 18 12.93 -14.81 -31.41
CA PRO A 18 14.12 -14.57 -30.57
C PRO A 18 14.50 -13.08 -30.48
N THR A 19 14.07 -12.28 -31.47
CA THR A 19 14.19 -10.82 -31.56
C THR A 19 12.79 -10.18 -31.53
N PRO A 20 12.02 -10.35 -30.45
CA PRO A 20 10.66 -9.81 -30.40
C PRO A 20 10.73 -8.28 -30.33
N ILE A 21 9.79 -7.59 -30.97
CA ILE A 21 9.60 -6.15 -30.80
C ILE A 21 8.51 -5.98 -29.74
N PRO A 22 8.82 -5.68 -28.45
CA PRO A 22 7.90 -5.91 -27.33
C PRO A 22 6.57 -5.17 -27.46
N ILE A 23 6.60 -3.95 -28.01
CA ILE A 23 5.42 -3.12 -28.21
C ILE A 23 4.39 -3.76 -29.16
N LEU A 24 4.79 -4.67 -30.05
CA LEU A 24 3.87 -5.36 -30.95
C LEU A 24 2.94 -6.31 -30.20
N SER A 25 3.40 -6.96 -29.13
CA SER A 25 2.55 -7.85 -28.31
C SER A 25 1.45 -7.09 -27.58
N PHE A 26 1.69 -5.84 -27.17
CA PHE A 26 0.67 -4.93 -26.63
C PHE A 26 -0.42 -4.55 -27.66
N PHE A 27 -0.20 -4.73 -28.95
CA PHE A 27 -1.24 -4.58 -30.00
C PHE A 27 -1.80 -5.92 -30.49
N ASN A 28 -0.96 -6.95 -30.59
CA ASN A 28 -1.33 -8.27 -31.10
C ASN A 28 -2.35 -8.96 -30.18
N LEU A 29 -2.06 -8.99 -28.87
CA LEU A 29 -2.93 -9.62 -27.88
C LEU A 29 -4.36 -9.03 -27.90
N PRO A 30 -4.59 -7.70 -27.74
CA PRO A 30 -5.92 -7.11 -27.90
C PRO A 30 -6.62 -7.41 -29.24
N LEU A 31 -5.86 -7.51 -30.34
CA LEU A 31 -6.42 -7.85 -31.66
C LEU A 31 -6.88 -9.31 -31.73
N ILE A 32 -6.06 -10.26 -31.28
CA ILE A 32 -6.40 -11.69 -31.21
C ILE A 32 -7.67 -11.87 -30.37
N TYR A 33 -7.74 -11.23 -29.20
CA TYR A 33 -8.91 -11.35 -28.31
C TYR A 33 -10.16 -10.68 -28.89
N ILE A 34 -10.06 -9.54 -29.57
CA ILE A 34 -11.19 -8.95 -30.33
C ILE A 34 -11.71 -9.91 -31.39
N LEU A 35 -10.82 -10.60 -32.11
CA LEU A 35 -11.21 -11.57 -33.14
C LEU A 35 -11.90 -12.80 -32.51
N VAL A 36 -11.35 -13.40 -31.44
CA VAL A 36 -12.03 -14.50 -30.72
C VAL A 36 -13.39 -14.08 -30.18
N ARG A 37 -13.53 -12.83 -29.70
CA ARG A 37 -14.81 -12.30 -29.20
C ARG A 37 -15.83 -12.11 -30.32
N LYS A 38 -15.41 -11.77 -31.55
CA LYS A 38 -16.28 -11.60 -32.73
C LYS A 38 -16.66 -12.93 -33.40
N SER A 39 -15.73 -13.85 -33.61
CA SER A 39 -15.97 -15.10 -34.35
C SER A 39 -16.98 -16.04 -33.67
N PRO A 40 -17.83 -16.78 -34.40
CA PRO A 40 -18.64 -17.86 -33.82
C PRO A 40 -17.74 -18.94 -33.20
N THR A 41 -18.21 -19.57 -32.12
CA THR A 41 -17.39 -20.40 -31.21
C THR A 41 -16.73 -21.64 -31.85
N LEU A 42 -17.20 -22.08 -33.02
CA LEU A 42 -16.68 -23.23 -33.75
C LEU A 42 -15.60 -22.90 -34.80
N ILE A 43 -15.38 -21.63 -35.17
CA ILE A 43 -14.50 -21.27 -36.30
C ILE A 43 -13.51 -20.16 -35.92
N ASN A 44 -12.51 -20.50 -35.11
CA ASN A 44 -11.26 -19.75 -35.00
C ASN A 44 -10.10 -20.36 -35.81
N LEU A 45 -10.37 -21.34 -36.70
CA LEU A 45 -9.35 -21.99 -37.52
C LEU A 45 -8.47 -21.00 -38.34
N PRO A 46 -9.00 -19.93 -38.98
CA PRO A 46 -8.16 -18.95 -39.67
C PRO A 46 -7.23 -18.16 -38.74
N LEU A 47 -7.62 -17.98 -37.48
CA LEU A 47 -6.83 -17.29 -36.45
C LEU A 47 -5.76 -18.22 -35.86
N LEU A 48 -6.11 -19.49 -35.61
CA LEU A 48 -5.17 -20.53 -35.25
C LEU A 48 -4.09 -20.70 -36.33
N LEU A 49 -4.46 -20.78 -37.61
CA LEU A 49 -3.51 -20.86 -38.72
C LEU A 49 -2.62 -19.60 -38.82
N ALA A 50 -3.17 -18.40 -38.62
CA ALA A 50 -2.39 -17.16 -38.61
C ALA A 50 -1.34 -17.13 -37.46
N LEU A 51 -1.71 -17.61 -36.27
CA LEU A 51 -0.80 -17.75 -35.13
C LEU A 51 0.26 -18.83 -35.38
N ILE A 52 -0.13 -20.00 -35.91
CA ILE A 52 0.80 -21.10 -36.24
C ILE A 52 1.84 -20.64 -37.26
N SER A 53 1.41 -20.09 -38.40
CA SER A 53 2.34 -19.65 -39.43
C SER A 53 3.18 -18.45 -38.98
N GLY A 54 2.62 -17.57 -38.15
CA GLY A 54 3.36 -16.44 -37.56
C GLY A 54 4.45 -16.91 -36.61
N ALA A 55 4.13 -17.78 -35.65
CA ALA A 55 5.10 -18.33 -34.70
C ALA A 55 6.13 -19.25 -35.38
N ALA A 56 5.72 -20.10 -36.33
CA ALA A 56 6.64 -20.93 -37.09
C ALA A 56 7.68 -20.08 -37.84
N LEU A 57 7.27 -18.97 -38.48
CA LEU A 57 8.20 -18.03 -39.12
C LEU A 57 8.99 -17.16 -38.12
N ALA A 58 8.46 -16.94 -36.91
CA ALA A 58 9.18 -16.23 -35.84
C ALA A 58 10.41 -16.99 -35.34
N HIS A 59 10.44 -18.32 -35.48
CA HIS A 59 11.58 -19.16 -35.09
C HIS A 59 12.30 -19.82 -36.29
N ASN A 60 11.79 -19.71 -37.51
CA ASN A 60 12.39 -20.32 -38.70
C ASN A 60 13.43 -19.41 -39.37
N GLU A 61 14.69 -19.81 -39.26
CA GLU A 61 15.82 -19.23 -39.99
C GLU A 61 16.71 -20.31 -40.62
N PRO A 62 17.47 -20.00 -41.68
CA PRO A 62 18.44 -20.92 -42.25
C PRO A 62 19.56 -21.25 -41.24
N THR A 63 19.66 -22.52 -40.86
CA THR A 63 20.67 -23.04 -39.94
C THR A 63 22.09 -22.85 -40.50
N THR A 64 22.94 -22.15 -39.75
CA THR A 64 24.38 -22.04 -40.03
C THR A 64 25.18 -23.26 -39.53
N SER A 65 24.55 -24.14 -38.76
CA SER A 65 25.08 -25.43 -38.31
C SER A 65 24.95 -26.49 -39.43
N PRO A 66 26.04 -27.18 -39.82
CA PRO A 66 26.06 -28.06 -41.01
C PRO A 66 25.51 -29.48 -40.76
N MET A 67 24.71 -29.72 -39.71
CA MET A 67 24.41 -31.08 -39.22
C MET A 67 22.93 -31.52 -39.23
N GLU A 68 21.96 -30.64 -39.47
CA GLU A 68 20.54 -31.01 -39.48
C GLU A 68 19.78 -30.46 -40.69
N SER A 69 18.68 -31.11 -41.08
CA SER A 69 17.90 -30.65 -42.23
C SER A 69 16.99 -29.49 -41.89
N TYR A 70 16.90 -28.54 -42.83
CA TYR A 70 16.01 -27.39 -42.76
C TYR A 70 14.52 -27.77 -42.62
N PHE A 71 14.12 -28.93 -43.17
CA PHE A 71 12.73 -29.40 -43.14
C PHE A 71 12.31 -30.00 -41.80
N GLU A 72 13.20 -30.70 -41.10
CA GLU A 72 12.91 -31.25 -39.76
C GLU A 72 12.77 -30.13 -38.74
N ASN A 73 13.69 -29.15 -38.76
CA ASN A 73 13.63 -27.97 -37.90
C ASN A 73 12.34 -27.16 -38.12
N PHE A 74 11.95 -26.84 -39.37
CA PHE A 74 10.67 -26.15 -39.64
C PHE A 74 9.44 -26.94 -39.14
N THR A 75 9.46 -28.27 -39.25
CA THR A 75 8.36 -29.13 -38.80
C THR A 75 8.23 -29.14 -37.28
N ILE A 76 9.34 -29.28 -36.54
CA ILE A 76 9.36 -29.25 -35.07
C ILE A 76 8.91 -27.88 -34.55
N LEU A 77 9.44 -26.79 -35.13
CA LEU A 77 9.05 -25.42 -34.75
C LEU A 77 7.59 -25.11 -35.07
N SER A 78 7.03 -25.69 -36.16
CA SER A 78 5.60 -25.58 -36.47
C SER A 78 4.72 -26.32 -35.45
N ILE A 79 5.17 -27.47 -34.93
CA ILE A 79 4.46 -28.23 -33.88
C ILE A 79 4.48 -27.45 -32.56
N ILE A 80 5.64 -26.90 -32.17
CA ILE A 80 5.78 -26.04 -30.98
C ILE A 80 4.89 -24.79 -31.12
N GLY A 81 4.94 -24.10 -32.28
CA GLY A 81 4.07 -22.96 -32.59
C GLY A 81 2.58 -23.29 -32.54
N ALA A 82 2.18 -24.50 -32.94
CA ALA A 82 0.81 -24.99 -32.80
C ALA A 82 0.40 -25.27 -31.37
N SER A 83 1.29 -25.81 -30.53
CA SER A 83 1.05 -25.96 -29.09
C SER A 83 0.85 -24.59 -28.42
N ILE A 84 1.73 -23.63 -28.70
CA ILE A 84 1.66 -22.25 -28.17
C ILE A 84 0.38 -21.54 -28.63
N ALA A 85 0.05 -21.63 -29.92
CA ALA A 85 -1.16 -21.03 -30.49
C ALA A 85 -2.46 -21.64 -29.92
N PHE A 86 -2.47 -22.95 -29.65
CA PHE A 86 -3.59 -23.62 -28.99
C PHE A 86 -3.77 -23.14 -27.54
N VAL A 87 -2.69 -23.15 -26.75
CA VAL A 87 -2.68 -22.66 -25.35
C VAL A 87 -3.03 -21.18 -25.27
N THR A 88 -2.69 -20.38 -26.28
CA THR A 88 -3.10 -18.97 -26.41
C THR A 88 -4.60 -18.81 -26.65
N LEU A 89 -5.23 -19.64 -27.50
CA LEU A 89 -6.63 -19.47 -27.89
C LEU A 89 -7.63 -20.13 -26.91
N VAL A 90 -7.28 -21.26 -26.28
CA VAL A 90 -8.13 -21.96 -25.30
C VAL A 90 -8.69 -21.04 -24.21
N PRO A 91 -7.90 -20.24 -23.46
CA PRO A 91 -8.42 -19.40 -22.38
C PRO A 91 -9.35 -18.30 -22.89
N MET A 92 -9.10 -17.77 -24.10
CA MET A 92 -9.97 -16.77 -24.73
C MET A 92 -11.33 -17.35 -25.12
N VAL A 93 -11.34 -18.55 -25.73
CA VAL A 93 -12.56 -19.26 -26.14
C VAL A 93 -13.34 -19.77 -24.91
N LEU A 94 -12.64 -20.30 -23.90
CA LEU A 94 -13.24 -20.73 -22.63
C LEU A 94 -13.90 -19.55 -21.90
N THR A 95 -13.21 -18.41 -21.82
CA THR A 95 -13.80 -17.18 -21.25
C THR A 95 -15.05 -16.77 -22.04
N LYS A 96 -14.99 -16.77 -23.38
CA LYS A 96 -16.16 -16.46 -24.22
C LYS A 96 -17.35 -17.39 -23.90
N TYR A 97 -17.11 -18.69 -23.81
CA TYR A 97 -18.14 -19.67 -23.49
C TYR A 97 -18.74 -19.45 -22.10
N LEU A 98 -17.89 -19.27 -21.08
CA LEU A 98 -18.31 -19.08 -19.69
C LEU A 98 -19.09 -17.78 -19.50
N THR A 99 -18.63 -16.65 -20.06
CA THR A 99 -19.33 -15.37 -19.94
C THR A 99 -20.73 -15.44 -20.55
N ILE A 100 -20.90 -16.10 -21.71
CA ILE A 100 -22.23 -16.32 -22.29
C ILE A 100 -23.10 -17.15 -21.33
N LYS A 101 -22.62 -18.31 -20.88
CA LYS A 101 -23.38 -19.21 -19.98
C LYS A 101 -23.71 -18.62 -18.63
N LEU A 102 -22.86 -17.78 -18.06
CA LEU A 102 -23.12 -17.07 -16.80
C LEU A 102 -24.13 -15.95 -17.02
N ASN A 103 -24.07 -15.24 -18.14
CA ASN A 103 -25.03 -14.20 -18.48
C ASN A 103 -26.43 -14.76 -18.78
N ASP A 104 -26.52 -15.86 -19.55
CA ASP A 104 -27.77 -16.60 -19.78
C ASP A 104 -28.46 -17.03 -18.47
N ARG A 105 -27.65 -17.32 -17.43
CA ARG A 105 -28.13 -17.85 -16.15
C ARG A 105 -28.53 -16.77 -15.14
N PHE A 106 -27.78 -15.68 -15.07
CA PHE A 106 -27.93 -14.67 -14.01
C PHE A 106 -28.53 -13.34 -14.48
N GLY A 107 -28.47 -13.03 -15.78
CA GLY A 107 -28.83 -11.72 -16.32
C GLY A 107 -27.79 -10.65 -15.96
N ASN A 108 -27.50 -9.75 -16.90
CA ASN A 108 -26.61 -8.59 -16.74
C ASN A 108 -25.17 -8.86 -16.22
N PHE A 109 -24.74 -10.13 -16.11
CA PHE A 109 -23.41 -10.53 -15.62
C PHE A 109 -22.28 -9.79 -16.36
N THR A 110 -22.46 -9.56 -17.66
CA THR A 110 -21.49 -8.89 -18.54
C THR A 110 -21.25 -7.41 -18.25
N HIS A 111 -22.11 -6.75 -17.47
CA HIS A 111 -21.96 -5.33 -17.10
C HIS A 111 -21.22 -5.15 -15.77
N ASN A 112 -21.19 -6.19 -14.93
CA ASN A 112 -20.45 -6.18 -13.67
C ASN A 112 -18.94 -6.00 -13.93
N VAL A 113 -18.25 -5.20 -13.10
CA VAL A 113 -16.78 -5.07 -13.10
C VAL A 113 -16.11 -6.44 -12.99
N ASN A 114 -16.67 -7.34 -12.18
CA ASN A 114 -16.04 -8.61 -11.83
C ASN A 114 -16.00 -9.60 -13.01
N SER A 115 -16.93 -9.53 -13.96
CA SER A 115 -16.86 -10.37 -15.17
C SER A 115 -15.66 -10.02 -16.06
N ARG A 116 -15.10 -8.82 -15.92
CA ARG A 116 -13.89 -8.36 -16.61
C ARG A 116 -12.62 -8.97 -16.00
N LEU A 117 -12.62 -9.33 -14.71
CA LEU A 117 -11.51 -10.06 -14.06
C LEU A 117 -11.46 -11.55 -14.42
N MET A 118 -12.56 -12.11 -14.94
CA MET A 118 -12.63 -13.53 -15.28
C MET A 118 -11.62 -13.93 -16.37
N PHE A 119 -11.41 -13.09 -17.39
CA PHE A 119 -10.42 -13.37 -18.44
C PHE A 119 -8.97 -13.37 -17.91
N PRO A 120 -8.47 -12.32 -17.21
CA PRO A 120 -7.13 -12.33 -16.63
C PRO A 120 -6.84 -13.51 -15.70
N VAL A 121 -7.82 -13.95 -14.90
CA VAL A 121 -7.67 -15.15 -14.06
C VAL A 121 -7.54 -16.41 -14.92
N ILE A 122 -8.45 -16.64 -15.87
CA ILE A 122 -8.40 -17.85 -16.74
C ILE A 122 -7.11 -17.90 -17.56
N TRP A 123 -6.63 -16.76 -18.07
CA TRP A 123 -5.35 -16.67 -18.77
C TRP A 123 -4.17 -17.05 -17.87
N THR A 124 -4.07 -16.42 -16.69
CA THR A 124 -2.96 -16.65 -15.75
C THR A 124 -2.94 -18.09 -15.23
N VAL A 125 -4.11 -18.67 -14.94
CA VAL A 125 -4.26 -20.09 -14.59
C VAL A 125 -3.79 -20.98 -15.73
N THR A 126 -4.20 -20.70 -16.97
CA THR A 126 -3.82 -21.52 -18.13
C THR A 126 -2.32 -21.54 -18.35
N TRP A 127 -1.64 -20.40 -18.24
CA TRP A 127 -0.18 -20.33 -18.40
C TRP A 127 0.58 -20.92 -17.21
N SER A 128 0.09 -20.79 -15.97
CA SER A 128 0.64 -21.50 -14.80
C SER A 128 0.54 -23.02 -14.97
N LEU A 129 -0.63 -23.55 -15.33
CA LEU A 129 -0.82 -24.97 -15.62
C LEU A 129 0.03 -25.44 -16.80
N PHE A 130 0.20 -24.62 -17.85
CA PHE A 130 1.11 -24.95 -18.95
C PHE A 130 2.56 -25.08 -18.43
N ARG A 131 3.09 -24.10 -17.68
CA ARG A 131 4.45 -24.17 -17.15
C ARG A 131 4.68 -25.37 -16.22
N ARG A 132 3.66 -25.73 -15.43
CA ARG A 132 3.70 -26.83 -14.45
C ARG A 132 3.67 -28.23 -15.08
N TYR A 133 3.01 -28.40 -16.22
CA TYR A 133 2.71 -29.71 -16.82
C TYR A 133 3.19 -29.90 -18.26
N SER A 134 3.66 -28.85 -18.93
CA SER A 134 4.26 -28.95 -20.26
C SER A 134 5.69 -29.49 -20.16
N PRO A 135 6.08 -30.47 -21.00
CA PRO A 135 7.47 -30.91 -21.09
C PRO A 135 8.39 -29.85 -21.73
N LEU A 136 7.83 -28.72 -22.19
CA LEU A 136 8.57 -27.53 -22.63
C LEU A 136 8.78 -26.51 -21.49
N GLY A 137 8.26 -26.77 -20.28
CA GLY A 137 8.29 -25.79 -19.19
C GLY A 137 7.62 -24.49 -19.61
N SER A 138 8.36 -23.37 -19.51
CA SER A 138 7.88 -22.04 -19.91
C SER A 138 8.13 -21.63 -21.37
N TRP A 139 8.61 -22.53 -22.24
CA TRP A 139 8.81 -22.19 -23.66
C TRP A 139 7.53 -21.71 -24.36
N GLY A 140 7.59 -20.52 -24.95
CA GLY A 140 6.46 -19.88 -25.65
C GLY A 140 5.47 -19.13 -24.76
N ASP A 141 5.76 -18.95 -23.47
CA ASP A 141 4.96 -18.12 -22.57
C ASP A 141 5.03 -16.63 -22.94
N TRP A 142 3.86 -15.99 -23.11
CA TRP A 142 3.75 -14.59 -23.53
C TRP A 142 4.42 -13.58 -22.59
N SER A 143 4.66 -13.94 -21.33
CA SER A 143 5.42 -13.10 -20.39
C SER A 143 6.82 -12.75 -20.88
N TYR A 144 7.46 -13.60 -21.68
CA TYR A 144 8.77 -13.32 -22.29
C TYR A 144 8.72 -12.35 -23.47
N THR A 145 7.54 -11.93 -23.93
CA THR A 145 7.43 -10.90 -24.99
C THR A 145 7.72 -9.49 -24.49
N ILE A 146 7.83 -9.29 -23.17
CA ILE A 146 8.45 -8.09 -22.57
C ILE A 146 9.95 -8.36 -22.43
N ASP A 147 10.75 -7.79 -23.33
CA ASP A 147 12.17 -8.14 -23.47
C ASP A 147 13.07 -7.45 -22.43
N ASN A 148 13.51 -8.21 -21.43
CA ASN A 148 14.43 -7.76 -20.38
C ASN A 148 15.91 -7.75 -20.80
N SER A 149 16.26 -8.19 -22.02
CA SER A 149 17.66 -8.47 -22.42
C SER A 149 18.54 -7.25 -22.64
N GLY A 150 17.98 -6.04 -22.56
CA GLY A 150 18.74 -4.79 -22.63
C GLY A 150 19.73 -4.66 -21.47
N TYR A 151 20.87 -4.01 -21.71
CA TYR A 151 21.92 -3.78 -20.70
C TYR A 151 21.41 -3.04 -19.44
N THR A 152 20.36 -2.22 -19.58
CA THR A 152 19.67 -1.51 -18.50
C THR A 152 18.65 -2.36 -17.74
N GLY A 153 18.19 -3.47 -18.32
CA GLY A 153 16.96 -4.17 -17.92
C GLY A 153 15.68 -3.41 -18.31
N ASP A 154 14.55 -4.09 -18.16
CA ASP A 154 13.19 -3.53 -18.32
C ASP A 154 12.51 -3.34 -16.94
N PRO A 155 11.99 -2.14 -16.62
CA PRO A 155 11.31 -1.89 -15.35
C PRO A 155 10.04 -2.71 -15.11
N ILE A 156 9.27 -3.06 -16.14
CA ILE A 156 8.02 -3.83 -16.00
C ILE A 156 8.34 -5.27 -15.60
N VAL A 157 9.38 -5.87 -16.21
CA VAL A 157 9.78 -7.27 -15.91
C VAL A 157 10.18 -7.46 -14.44
N GLN A 158 10.58 -6.39 -13.73
CA GLN A 158 10.85 -6.44 -12.29
C GLN A 158 9.65 -6.92 -11.43
N ILE A 159 8.41 -6.89 -11.95
CA ILE A 159 7.24 -7.49 -11.29
C ILE A 159 7.37 -9.01 -11.08
N ALA A 160 8.24 -9.70 -11.86
CA ALA A 160 8.54 -11.10 -11.67
C ALA A 160 9.17 -11.39 -10.29
N SER A 161 9.84 -10.41 -9.66
CA SER A 161 10.34 -10.52 -8.29
C SER A 161 9.22 -10.61 -7.23
N ILE A 162 7.98 -10.31 -7.62
CA ILE A 162 6.79 -10.36 -6.76
C ILE A 162 6.00 -11.66 -7.01
N GLY A 163 5.76 -12.02 -8.28
CA GLY A 163 4.88 -13.13 -8.67
C GLY A 163 5.27 -13.87 -9.94
N GLY A 164 6.55 -13.81 -10.33
CA GLY A 164 7.11 -14.49 -11.49
C GLY A 164 6.40 -14.22 -12.81
N LEU A 165 6.45 -15.20 -13.71
CA LEU A 165 5.72 -15.14 -14.98
C LEU A 165 4.20 -15.00 -14.82
N SER A 166 3.63 -15.44 -13.69
CA SER A 166 2.20 -15.26 -13.41
C SER A 166 1.81 -13.79 -13.21
N ALA A 167 2.66 -12.98 -12.56
CA ALA A 167 2.41 -11.54 -12.42
C ALA A 167 2.48 -10.80 -13.78
N ILE A 168 3.43 -11.17 -14.64
CA ILE A 168 3.52 -10.59 -16.00
C ILE A 168 2.31 -11.02 -16.86
N ASN A 169 1.91 -12.29 -16.80
CA ASN A 169 0.73 -12.79 -17.52
C ASN A 169 -0.57 -12.10 -17.08
N LEU A 170 -0.76 -11.90 -15.77
CA LEU A 170 -1.89 -11.14 -15.24
C LEU A 170 -1.91 -9.70 -15.78
N PHE A 171 -0.76 -9.03 -15.79
CA PHE A 171 -0.61 -7.68 -16.36
C PHE A 171 -0.96 -7.63 -17.86
N LEU A 172 -0.41 -8.53 -18.68
CA LEU A 172 -0.70 -8.62 -20.12
C LEU A 172 -2.18 -8.93 -20.38
N ALA A 173 -2.80 -9.79 -19.56
CA ALA A 173 -4.19 -10.17 -19.72
C ALA A 173 -5.18 -9.05 -19.27
N LEU A 174 -4.82 -8.27 -18.25
CA LEU A 174 -5.54 -7.04 -17.87
C LEU A 174 -5.50 -6.01 -19.00
N TRP A 175 -4.32 -5.79 -19.61
CA TRP A 175 -4.17 -4.92 -20.78
C TRP A 175 -5.07 -5.37 -21.92
N MET A 176 -5.01 -6.66 -22.25
CA MET A 176 -5.84 -7.27 -23.29
C MET A 176 -7.33 -7.09 -23.04
N GLN A 177 -7.83 -7.40 -21.83
CA GLN A 177 -9.24 -7.21 -21.48
C GLN A 177 -9.67 -5.74 -21.62
N VAL A 178 -8.95 -4.82 -20.99
CA VAL A 178 -9.36 -3.42 -20.84
C VAL A 178 -9.31 -2.68 -22.19
N ILE A 179 -8.31 -2.97 -23.03
CA ILE A 179 -8.20 -2.37 -24.38
C ILE A 179 -9.22 -3.00 -25.35
N SER A 180 -9.43 -4.32 -25.31
CA SER A 180 -10.45 -4.96 -26.16
C SER A 180 -11.87 -4.50 -25.80
N ASP A 181 -12.21 -4.35 -24.51
CA ASP A 181 -13.49 -3.78 -24.09
C ASP A 181 -13.67 -2.34 -24.59
N PHE A 182 -12.65 -1.48 -24.46
CA PHE A 182 -12.70 -0.10 -24.96
C PHE A 182 -13.04 -0.03 -26.46
N LEU A 183 -12.34 -0.82 -27.27
CA LEU A 183 -12.52 -0.84 -28.73
C LEU A 183 -13.88 -1.42 -29.14
N ILE A 184 -14.34 -2.48 -28.47
CA ILE A 184 -15.65 -3.09 -28.74
C ILE A 184 -16.80 -2.14 -28.34
N LEU A 185 -16.75 -1.54 -27.15
CA LEU A 185 -17.77 -0.60 -26.67
C LEU A 185 -17.85 0.64 -27.57
N ARG A 186 -16.71 1.25 -27.94
CA ARG A 186 -16.67 2.41 -28.84
C ARG A 186 -17.21 2.09 -30.23
N HIS A 187 -16.92 0.90 -30.77
CA HIS A 187 -17.47 0.44 -32.05
C HIS A 187 -19.00 0.25 -31.98
N ARG A 188 -19.50 -0.37 -30.89
CA ARG A 188 -20.95 -0.60 -30.68
C ARG A 188 -21.72 0.70 -30.52
N ILE A 189 -21.26 1.62 -29.66
CA ILE A 189 -21.86 2.95 -29.49
C ILE A 189 -21.99 3.66 -30.84
N ASN A 190 -20.94 3.63 -31.68
CA ASN A 190 -20.96 4.25 -33.00
C ASN A 190 -21.91 3.55 -33.99
N LYS A 191 -22.04 2.22 -33.99
CA LYS A 191 -23.04 1.53 -34.83
C LYS A 191 -24.46 1.80 -34.37
N THR A 192 -24.74 1.68 -33.06
CA THR A 192 -26.06 1.89 -32.48
C THR A 192 -26.53 3.34 -32.62
N SER A 193 -25.65 4.34 -32.49
CA SER A 193 -26.01 5.74 -32.73
C SER A 193 -26.39 6.07 -34.18
N HIS A 194 -25.99 5.22 -35.13
CA HIS A 194 -26.36 5.31 -36.55
C HIS A 194 -27.47 4.31 -36.93
N ASN A 195 -28.11 3.66 -35.94
CA ASN A 195 -29.12 2.59 -36.13
C ASN A 195 -28.66 1.41 -37.02
N ILE A 196 -27.35 1.15 -37.08
CA ILE A 196 -26.78 0.05 -37.86
C ILE A 196 -26.90 -1.25 -37.09
N ILE A 197 -27.52 -2.27 -37.70
CA ILE A 197 -27.67 -3.62 -37.12
C ILE A 197 -26.30 -4.25 -36.84
N LEU A 198 -26.23 -5.01 -35.75
CA LEU A 198 -25.03 -5.68 -35.27
C LEU A 198 -25.03 -7.16 -35.70
N ASP A 199 -24.45 -7.44 -36.87
CA ASP A 199 -24.23 -8.81 -37.40
C ASP A 199 -23.13 -9.59 -36.62
N GLU A 200 -23.01 -9.41 -35.30
CA GLU A 200 -22.04 -10.11 -34.45
C GLU A 200 -22.70 -11.33 -33.78
N GLU A 201 -22.50 -12.53 -34.36
CA GLU A 201 -23.20 -13.78 -34.04
C GLU A 201 -23.14 -14.28 -32.58
N THR A 202 -22.34 -13.67 -31.69
CA THR A 202 -22.33 -14.02 -30.25
C THR A 202 -21.96 -12.80 -29.38
N PRO A 203 -22.94 -12.01 -28.91
CA PRO A 203 -22.67 -10.83 -28.10
C PRO A 203 -22.27 -11.19 -26.67
N LEU A 204 -20.96 -11.07 -26.38
CA LEU A 204 -20.38 -11.18 -25.03
C LEU A 204 -20.77 -10.07 -24.05
N ILE A 205 -21.69 -9.21 -24.45
CA ILE A 205 -22.41 -8.22 -23.65
C ILE A 205 -23.81 -8.26 -24.26
N SER A 206 -24.76 -8.93 -23.61
CA SER A 206 -26.10 -9.17 -24.15
C SER A 206 -26.92 -7.89 -24.26
N HIS A 207 -27.98 -7.91 -25.05
CA HIS A 207 -28.96 -6.81 -25.12
C HIS A 207 -30.01 -6.93 -24.01
N PRO A 208 -30.04 -6.02 -23.00
CA PRO A 208 -31.16 -5.93 -22.07
C PRO A 208 -32.34 -5.22 -22.74
N THR A 209 -33.19 -6.01 -23.40
CA THR A 209 -34.50 -5.62 -23.96
C THR A 209 -34.48 -4.44 -24.96
N SER A 210 -35.61 -3.73 -25.10
CA SER A 210 -36.31 -3.69 -26.41
C SER A 210 -36.18 -2.41 -27.24
N THR A 211 -35.25 -1.49 -26.94
CA THR A 211 -34.98 -0.34 -27.83
C THR A 211 -33.48 -0.07 -28.05
N ASN A 212 -33.15 0.61 -29.16
CA ASN A 212 -31.78 1.05 -29.42
C ASN A 212 -31.25 2.05 -28.37
N ASN A 213 -32.15 2.82 -27.71
CA ASN A 213 -31.75 3.82 -26.73
C ASN A 213 -31.28 3.20 -25.40
N ASP A 214 -31.96 2.16 -24.94
CA ASP A 214 -31.62 1.47 -23.68
C ASP A 214 -30.23 0.81 -23.80
N ASN A 215 -30.02 0.10 -24.90
CA ASN A 215 -28.74 -0.49 -25.27
C ASN A 215 -27.61 0.56 -25.39
N LEU A 216 -27.89 1.71 -26.02
CA LEU A 216 -26.93 2.81 -26.15
C LEU A 216 -26.56 3.42 -24.80
N ASN A 217 -27.48 3.49 -23.83
CA ASN A 217 -27.20 3.99 -22.50
C ASN A 217 -26.37 3.00 -21.68
N VAL A 218 -26.70 1.71 -21.74
CA VAL A 218 -25.91 0.64 -21.09
C VAL A 218 -24.46 0.64 -21.58
N TYR A 219 -24.23 0.74 -22.90
CA TYR A 219 -22.85 0.81 -23.44
C TYR A 219 -22.08 2.07 -23.00
N LYS A 220 -22.77 3.19 -22.72
CA LYS A 220 -22.12 4.41 -22.18
C LYS A 220 -21.68 4.20 -20.72
N GLU A 221 -22.48 3.56 -19.88
CA GLU A 221 -22.08 3.24 -18.50
C GLU A 221 -20.94 2.21 -18.45
N ASP A 222 -20.98 1.19 -19.32
CA ASP A 222 -19.84 0.28 -19.50
C ASP A 222 -18.57 1.01 -19.96
N LEU A 223 -18.70 2.03 -20.82
CA LEU A 223 -17.56 2.83 -21.30
C LEU A 223 -17.00 3.76 -20.21
N LYS A 224 -17.84 4.34 -19.33
CA LYS A 224 -17.38 5.06 -18.13
C LYS A 224 -16.63 4.12 -17.18
N THR A 225 -17.17 2.93 -16.94
CA THR A 225 -16.53 1.91 -16.09
C THR A 225 -15.17 1.48 -16.67
N ASN A 226 -15.11 1.27 -17.99
CA ASN A 226 -13.88 0.99 -18.72
C ASN A 226 -12.87 2.17 -18.68
N TYR A 227 -13.31 3.42 -18.60
CA TYR A 227 -12.42 4.57 -18.41
C TYR A 227 -11.69 4.50 -17.06
N TYR A 228 -12.40 4.21 -15.96
CA TYR A 228 -11.75 4.02 -14.66
C TYR A 228 -10.75 2.85 -14.66
N LEU A 229 -11.09 1.73 -15.31
CA LEU A 229 -10.16 0.60 -15.48
C LEU A 229 -8.92 0.98 -16.31
N ARG A 230 -9.06 1.80 -17.36
CA ARG A 230 -7.91 2.34 -18.12
C ARG A 230 -7.05 3.30 -17.30
N MET A 231 -7.65 4.15 -16.46
CA MET A 231 -6.90 5.02 -15.55
C MET A 231 -6.15 4.21 -14.49
N GLY A 232 -6.81 3.25 -13.84
CA GLY A 232 -6.18 2.33 -12.89
C GLY A 232 -5.04 1.54 -13.51
N MET A 233 -5.20 1.08 -14.77
CA MET A 233 -4.12 0.43 -15.50
C MET A 233 -2.96 1.38 -15.80
N LEU A 234 -3.21 2.64 -16.16
CA LEU A 234 -2.15 3.64 -16.37
C LEU A 234 -1.38 3.92 -15.08
N PHE A 235 -2.05 4.00 -13.93
CA PHE A 235 -1.38 4.08 -12.63
C PHE A 235 -0.59 2.81 -12.29
N GLY A 236 -1.11 1.62 -12.63
CA GLY A 236 -0.40 0.35 -12.48
C GLY A 236 0.88 0.28 -13.31
N ILE A 237 0.81 0.67 -14.59
CA ILE A 237 1.96 0.78 -15.50
C ILE A 237 3.00 1.75 -14.92
N LEU A 238 2.59 2.96 -14.51
CA LEU A 238 3.48 3.96 -13.92
C LEU A 238 4.14 3.44 -12.62
N SER A 239 3.39 2.71 -11.80
CA SER A 239 3.90 2.10 -10.56
C SER A 239 4.95 1.02 -10.85
N CYS A 240 4.71 0.15 -11.86
CA CYS A 240 5.72 -0.81 -12.33
C CYS A 240 6.98 -0.10 -12.85
N PHE A 241 6.84 0.98 -13.63
CA PHE A 241 7.99 1.77 -14.08
C PHE A 241 8.77 2.41 -12.93
N VAL A 242 8.10 3.01 -11.94
CA VAL A 242 8.77 3.65 -10.79
C VAL A 242 9.47 2.62 -9.90
N ILE A 243 8.77 1.55 -9.51
CA ILE A 243 9.31 0.50 -8.62
C ILE A 243 10.41 -0.29 -9.33
N GLY A 244 10.23 -0.61 -10.62
CA GLY A 244 11.21 -1.30 -11.44
C GLY A 244 12.46 -0.48 -11.69
N SER A 245 12.32 0.81 -12.03
CA SER A 245 13.48 1.70 -12.22
C SER A 245 14.24 1.92 -10.91
N TYR A 246 13.54 2.02 -9.77
CA TYR A 246 14.17 2.09 -8.46
C TYR A 246 14.99 0.82 -8.14
N ARG A 247 14.41 -0.37 -8.38
CA ARG A 247 15.14 -1.65 -8.26
C ARG A 247 16.40 -1.69 -9.12
N LEU A 248 16.31 -1.26 -10.38
CA LEU A 248 17.43 -1.25 -11.33
C LEU A 248 18.50 -0.19 -10.99
N SER A 249 18.09 0.96 -10.43
CA SER A 249 19.00 2.07 -10.07
C SER A 249 19.86 1.79 -8.84
N ASN A 250 19.34 1.07 -7.83
CA ASN A 250 20.05 0.76 -6.59
C ASN A 250 21.35 -0.06 -6.77
N ILE A 251 21.59 -0.59 -7.96
CA ILE A 251 22.65 -1.56 -8.26
C ILE A 251 23.99 -0.88 -8.61
N GLU A 252 23.91 0.24 -9.31
CA GLU A 252 25.10 0.96 -9.81
C GLU A 252 25.82 1.71 -8.68
N SER A 253 25.11 2.02 -7.60
CA SER A 253 25.73 2.51 -6.36
C SER A 253 26.36 1.39 -5.53
N SER A 254 25.79 0.18 -5.50
CA SER A 254 26.31 -0.93 -4.68
C SER A 254 27.52 -1.64 -5.29
N PHE A 255 27.55 -1.88 -6.61
CA PHE A 255 28.64 -2.66 -7.22
C PHE A 255 29.98 -1.90 -7.32
N ASN A 256 29.98 -0.57 -7.20
CA ASN A 256 31.21 0.23 -7.20
C ASN A 256 32.07 0.08 -5.93
N SER A 257 31.61 -0.67 -4.91
CA SER A 257 32.35 -0.93 -3.66
C SER A 257 32.49 -2.42 -3.29
N THR A 258 31.89 -3.34 -4.05
CA THR A 258 31.99 -4.79 -3.84
C THR A 258 33.28 -5.40 -4.44
N GLN A 259 33.77 -6.49 -3.83
CA GLN A 259 34.85 -7.30 -4.39
C GLN A 259 34.36 -8.04 -5.65
N THR A 260 35.11 -7.96 -6.75
CA THR A 260 34.88 -8.78 -7.94
C THR A 260 35.60 -10.13 -7.83
N GLU A 261 35.00 -11.16 -8.43
CA GLU A 261 35.61 -12.47 -8.65
C GLU A 261 35.47 -12.85 -10.12
N GLU A 262 36.53 -13.40 -10.71
CA GLU A 262 36.54 -13.86 -12.11
C GLU A 262 35.85 -15.22 -12.24
N VAL A 263 34.90 -15.33 -13.18
CA VAL A 263 34.22 -16.60 -13.51
C VAL A 263 34.40 -16.93 -15.00
N GLY A 264 34.54 -18.21 -15.33
CA GLY A 264 34.94 -18.64 -16.66
C GLY A 264 34.07 -19.72 -17.29
N CYS A 265 33.92 -19.66 -18.62
CA CYS A 265 33.28 -20.69 -19.45
C CYS A 265 34.32 -21.41 -20.31
N VAL A 266 34.25 -22.74 -20.37
CA VAL A 266 35.02 -23.58 -21.29
C VAL A 266 34.07 -24.33 -22.22
N LEU A 267 34.24 -24.16 -23.53
CA LEU A 267 33.46 -24.86 -24.55
C LEU A 267 34.29 -25.97 -25.22
N PRO A 268 33.68 -27.10 -25.60
CA PRO A 268 34.34 -28.11 -26.43
C PRO A 268 34.58 -27.57 -27.85
N SER A 269 35.63 -28.08 -28.49
CA SER A 269 35.79 -28.01 -29.96
C SER A 269 35.26 -29.33 -30.55
N TYR A 270 34.99 -29.39 -31.86
CA TYR A 270 34.66 -30.68 -32.49
C TYR A 270 35.82 -31.68 -32.31
N GLY A 271 35.55 -32.84 -31.71
CA GLY A 271 36.56 -33.86 -31.40
C GLY A 271 37.46 -33.55 -30.20
N THR A 272 37.12 -32.56 -29.36
CA THR A 272 37.88 -32.22 -28.15
C THR A 272 37.97 -33.38 -27.15
N THR A 273 39.14 -33.54 -26.52
CA THR A 273 39.39 -34.56 -25.49
C THR A 273 39.30 -34.00 -24.07
N ILE A 274 39.15 -34.88 -23.07
CA ILE A 274 39.22 -34.55 -21.64
C ILE A 274 40.49 -33.74 -21.31
N ASP A 275 41.64 -34.15 -21.85
CA ASP A 275 42.93 -33.50 -21.59
C ASP A 275 43.03 -32.10 -22.24
N GLU A 276 42.35 -31.87 -23.37
CA GLU A 276 42.21 -30.52 -23.97
C GLU A 276 41.27 -29.63 -23.12
N MET A 277 40.16 -30.16 -22.60
CA MET A 277 39.26 -29.42 -21.71
C MET A 277 39.95 -29.00 -20.41
N PHE A 278 40.79 -29.86 -19.82
CA PHE A 278 41.63 -29.45 -18.68
C PHE A 278 42.69 -28.41 -19.08
N LYS A 279 43.34 -28.54 -20.25
CA LYS A 279 44.29 -27.53 -20.74
C LYS A 279 43.62 -26.15 -20.95
N LYS A 280 42.41 -26.12 -21.51
CA LYS A 280 41.55 -24.94 -21.62
C LYS A 280 41.21 -24.37 -20.23
N THR A 281 40.77 -25.22 -19.30
CA THR A 281 40.46 -24.85 -17.90
C THR A 281 41.66 -24.21 -17.19
N VAL A 282 42.84 -24.83 -17.27
CA VAL A 282 44.09 -24.31 -16.69
C VAL A 282 44.49 -22.97 -17.31
N THR A 283 44.16 -22.73 -18.58
CA THR A 283 44.42 -21.44 -19.25
C THR A 283 43.60 -20.31 -18.61
N LEU A 284 42.31 -20.54 -18.31
CA LEU A 284 41.48 -19.57 -17.57
C LEU A 284 42.05 -19.30 -16.18
N VAL A 285 42.23 -20.35 -15.37
CA VAL A 285 42.67 -20.22 -13.96
C VAL A 285 44.08 -19.63 -13.83
N SER A 286 44.99 -19.91 -14.78
CA SER A 286 46.38 -19.41 -14.73
C SER A 286 46.53 -17.99 -15.27
N ASN A 287 45.83 -17.64 -16.35
CA ASN A 287 46.04 -16.36 -17.05
C ASN A 287 45.02 -15.30 -16.62
N PHE A 288 43.78 -15.70 -16.35
CA PHE A 288 42.64 -14.82 -15.99
C PHE A 288 42.26 -14.96 -14.51
N GLN A 289 42.91 -15.85 -13.74
CA GLN A 289 42.67 -16.09 -12.31
C GLN A 289 41.25 -16.55 -11.94
N SER A 290 40.49 -17.05 -12.91
CA SER A 290 39.09 -17.47 -12.77
C SER A 290 38.89 -18.45 -11.61
N LYS A 291 38.00 -18.09 -10.68
CA LYS A 291 37.74 -18.80 -9.42
C LYS A 291 36.66 -19.87 -9.52
N ILE A 292 35.69 -19.64 -10.40
CA ILE A 292 34.61 -20.57 -10.71
C ILE A 292 34.64 -20.77 -12.21
N VAL A 293 34.97 -21.99 -12.66
CA VAL A 293 34.97 -22.35 -14.08
C VAL A 293 33.86 -23.37 -14.34
N LEU A 294 33.13 -23.19 -15.43
CA LEU A 294 32.03 -24.08 -15.85
C LEU A 294 32.28 -24.58 -17.28
N TRP A 295 32.17 -25.89 -17.48
CA TRP A 295 32.12 -26.49 -18.81
C TRP A 295 30.68 -26.40 -19.35
N SER A 296 30.51 -26.26 -20.66
CA SER A 296 29.18 -26.35 -21.28
C SER A 296 28.59 -27.76 -21.19
N GLU A 297 27.28 -27.88 -21.41
CA GLU A 297 26.58 -29.17 -21.37
C GLU A 297 27.22 -30.18 -22.34
N SER A 298 27.26 -31.45 -21.94
CA SER A 298 27.81 -32.55 -22.76
C SER A 298 29.26 -32.37 -23.24
N ALA A 299 30.06 -31.51 -22.58
CA ALA A 299 31.40 -31.16 -23.05
C ALA A 299 32.38 -32.35 -23.20
N VAL A 300 32.15 -33.44 -22.46
CA VAL A 300 32.75 -34.76 -22.71
C VAL A 300 31.69 -35.86 -22.56
N THR A 301 31.84 -36.95 -23.31
CA THR A 301 31.06 -38.18 -23.12
C THR A 301 31.99 -39.27 -22.60
N LEU A 302 31.52 -40.07 -21.65
CA LEU A 302 32.27 -41.13 -20.98
C LEU A 302 31.62 -42.48 -21.29
N GLU A 303 32.40 -43.39 -21.89
CA GLU A 303 31.95 -44.72 -22.30
C GLU A 303 32.26 -45.78 -21.22
N THR A 304 33.15 -45.48 -20.26
CA THR A 304 33.58 -46.42 -19.22
C THR A 304 33.79 -45.78 -17.83
N ASP A 305 33.60 -46.59 -16.77
CA ASP A 305 33.97 -46.26 -15.37
C ASP A 305 35.42 -45.79 -15.21
N SER A 306 36.33 -46.25 -16.09
CA SER A 306 37.74 -45.87 -16.07
C SER A 306 37.94 -44.43 -16.51
N GLU A 307 37.20 -43.97 -17.52
CA GLU A 307 37.22 -42.58 -17.98
C GLU A 307 36.56 -41.65 -16.96
N TYR A 308 35.48 -42.11 -16.30
CA TYR A 308 34.87 -41.39 -15.18
C TYR A 308 35.85 -41.18 -14.01
N LYS A 309 36.53 -42.24 -13.57
CA LYS A 309 37.56 -42.13 -12.51
C LYS A 309 38.69 -41.19 -12.93
N LYS A 310 39.22 -41.35 -14.16
CA LYS A 310 40.25 -40.43 -14.69
C LYS A 310 39.77 -38.97 -14.69
N LEU A 311 38.55 -38.69 -15.12
CA LEU A 311 37.98 -37.34 -15.16
C LEU A 311 37.92 -36.71 -13.76
N ILE A 312 37.35 -37.42 -12.78
CA ILE A 312 37.16 -36.91 -11.42
C ILE A 312 38.49 -36.78 -10.68
N GLU A 313 39.39 -37.76 -10.77
CA GLU A 313 40.73 -37.71 -10.19
C GLU A 313 41.53 -36.53 -10.77
N THR A 314 41.51 -36.35 -12.10
CA THR A 314 42.17 -35.21 -12.76
C THR A 314 41.56 -33.87 -12.32
N ALA A 315 40.24 -33.80 -12.08
CA ALA A 315 39.59 -32.60 -11.58
C ALA A 315 39.94 -32.27 -10.12
N TYR A 316 40.08 -33.28 -9.24
CA TYR A 316 40.57 -33.09 -7.88
C TYR A 316 42.00 -32.54 -7.87
N ASP A 317 42.91 -33.15 -8.63
CA ASP A 317 44.30 -32.68 -8.76
C ASP A 317 44.35 -31.22 -9.23
N HIS A 318 43.59 -30.86 -10.26
CA HIS A 318 43.60 -29.50 -10.81
C HIS A 318 42.97 -28.48 -9.86
N THR A 319 41.78 -28.74 -9.31
CA THR A 319 41.10 -27.79 -8.40
C THR A 319 41.90 -27.54 -7.12
N ASN A 320 42.54 -28.57 -6.58
CA ASN A 320 43.44 -28.47 -5.42
C ASN A 320 44.74 -27.69 -5.77
N LYS A 321 45.42 -28.08 -6.86
CA LYS A 321 46.70 -27.47 -7.29
C LYS A 321 46.58 -25.98 -7.64
N TYR A 322 45.52 -25.60 -8.36
CA TYR A 322 45.31 -24.23 -8.86
C TYR A 322 44.35 -23.39 -8.00
N ARG A 323 43.71 -23.99 -6.99
CA ARG A 323 42.82 -23.32 -5.99
C ARG A 323 41.64 -22.57 -6.62
N PHE A 324 40.80 -23.34 -7.31
CA PHE A 324 39.57 -22.88 -7.96
C PHE A 324 38.46 -23.96 -7.85
N TYR A 325 37.23 -23.58 -8.17
CA TYR A 325 36.06 -24.45 -8.23
C TYR A 325 35.68 -24.75 -9.70
N LEU A 326 35.29 -25.98 -9.99
CA LEU A 326 35.03 -26.48 -11.35
C LEU A 326 33.66 -27.16 -11.45
N GLY A 327 32.78 -26.63 -12.29
CA GLY A 327 31.57 -27.32 -12.77
C GLY A 327 31.91 -28.16 -14.00
N LEU A 328 32.04 -29.47 -13.81
CA LEU A 328 32.15 -30.43 -14.89
C LEU A 328 30.76 -30.76 -15.42
N ALA A 329 30.53 -30.63 -16.73
CA ALA A 329 29.32 -31.11 -17.39
C ALA A 329 29.67 -32.19 -18.43
N TYR A 330 29.02 -33.35 -18.34
CA TYR A 330 29.41 -34.55 -19.08
C TYR A 330 28.26 -35.56 -19.23
N ILE A 331 28.39 -36.46 -20.21
CA ILE A 331 27.47 -37.58 -20.42
C ILE A 331 28.10 -38.89 -19.90
N VAL A 332 27.29 -39.73 -19.23
CA VAL A 332 27.64 -41.12 -18.83
C VAL A 332 26.62 -42.08 -19.42
N HIS A 333 27.03 -43.25 -19.94
CA HIS A 333 26.08 -44.29 -20.33
C HIS A 333 25.52 -45.05 -19.12
N ASN A 334 24.22 -45.34 -19.15
CA ASN A 334 23.50 -46.16 -18.17
C ASN A 334 22.63 -47.19 -18.92
N GLY A 335 23.24 -48.30 -19.34
CA GLY A 335 22.58 -49.34 -20.13
C GLY A 335 22.24 -48.85 -21.55
N THR A 336 20.95 -48.70 -21.85
CA THR A 336 20.46 -48.23 -23.17
C THR A 336 20.19 -46.73 -23.24
N LYS A 337 20.22 -46.03 -22.10
CA LYS A 337 20.11 -44.56 -22.01
C LYS A 337 21.43 -43.97 -21.50
N LYS A 338 21.52 -42.64 -21.52
CA LYS A 338 22.63 -41.89 -20.93
C LYS A 338 22.14 -40.91 -19.88
N LYS A 339 22.94 -40.66 -18.85
CA LYS A 339 22.74 -39.56 -17.89
C LYS A 339 23.53 -38.34 -18.35
N ASN A 340 22.94 -37.16 -18.23
CA ASN A 340 23.56 -35.87 -18.49
C ASN A 340 23.80 -35.20 -17.13
N MET A 341 25.08 -35.03 -16.79
CA MET A 341 25.57 -34.74 -15.43
C MET A 341 26.15 -33.33 -15.33
N LEU A 342 25.95 -32.70 -14.18
CA LEU A 342 26.71 -31.54 -13.71
C LEU A 342 27.27 -31.85 -12.32
N THR A 343 28.59 -31.92 -12.21
CA THR A 343 29.29 -32.21 -10.96
C THR A 343 30.20 -31.04 -10.60
N PHE A 344 29.95 -30.44 -9.43
CA PHE A 344 30.69 -29.26 -8.96
C PHE A 344 31.75 -29.66 -7.95
N ILE A 345 33.01 -29.37 -8.26
CA ILE A 345 34.20 -29.84 -7.55
C ILE A 345 34.99 -28.65 -7.00
N GLY A 346 35.53 -28.79 -5.79
CA GLY A 346 36.52 -27.87 -5.24
C GLY A 346 37.09 -28.37 -3.92
N ASN A 347 38.25 -27.87 -3.53
CA ASN A 347 38.94 -28.25 -2.29
C ASN A 347 39.12 -29.78 -2.14
N ASN A 348 39.51 -30.45 -3.23
CA ASN A 348 39.76 -31.91 -3.30
C ASN A 348 38.54 -32.79 -2.95
N ARG A 349 37.33 -32.33 -3.24
CA ARG A 349 36.07 -33.09 -3.12
C ARG A 349 35.02 -32.64 -4.13
N THR A 350 34.08 -33.53 -4.44
CA THR A 350 32.78 -33.13 -5.00
C THR A 350 31.98 -32.37 -3.93
N LEU A 351 31.31 -31.30 -4.35
CA LEU A 351 30.44 -30.46 -3.52
C LEU A 351 28.97 -30.81 -3.76
N PHE A 352 28.57 -30.94 -5.02
CA PHE A 352 27.30 -31.56 -5.43
C PHE A 352 27.43 -32.27 -6.78
N GLU A 353 26.51 -33.19 -7.02
CA GLU A 353 26.23 -33.78 -8.34
C GLU A 353 24.76 -33.52 -8.67
N TYR A 354 24.48 -33.31 -9.96
CA TYR A 354 23.13 -33.06 -10.47
C TYR A 354 22.94 -33.81 -11.79
N GLU A 355 21.77 -34.42 -11.95
CA GLU A 355 21.35 -35.12 -13.17
C GLU A 355 20.24 -34.30 -13.86
N LYS A 356 20.36 -34.04 -15.17
CA LYS A 356 19.39 -33.25 -15.94
C LYS A 356 17.97 -33.80 -15.76
N THR A 357 17.07 -32.99 -15.20
CA THR A 357 15.73 -33.47 -14.82
C THR A 357 14.80 -33.51 -16.03
N HIS A 358 14.87 -32.50 -16.89
CA HIS A 358 14.02 -32.33 -18.07
C HIS A 358 14.83 -32.47 -19.37
N PRO A 359 14.95 -33.69 -19.93
CA PRO A 359 15.45 -33.90 -21.28
C PRO A 359 14.64 -33.12 -22.32
N VAL A 360 15.32 -32.57 -23.33
CA VAL A 360 14.65 -31.86 -24.44
C VAL A 360 13.66 -32.80 -25.14
N PRO A 361 12.36 -32.45 -25.23
CA PRO A 361 11.35 -33.32 -25.83
C PRO A 361 11.66 -33.65 -27.29
N LEU A 362 11.36 -34.89 -27.70
CA LEU A 362 11.62 -35.47 -29.03
C LEU A 362 13.11 -35.65 -29.39
N VAL A 363 14.00 -34.77 -28.93
CA VAL A 363 15.45 -34.83 -29.21
C VAL A 363 16.17 -35.76 -28.22
N GLU A 364 15.98 -35.54 -26.92
CA GLU A 364 16.69 -36.27 -25.85
C GLU A 364 15.82 -37.32 -25.16
N SER A 365 14.49 -37.22 -25.24
CA SER A 365 13.55 -38.07 -24.49
C SER A 365 13.74 -39.58 -24.68
N TYR A 366 14.31 -39.99 -25.81
CA TYR A 366 14.60 -41.39 -26.15
C TYR A 366 15.98 -41.86 -25.68
N SER A 367 16.97 -40.96 -25.60
CA SER A 367 18.39 -41.26 -25.37
C SER A 367 18.89 -40.89 -23.98
N ILE A 368 18.30 -39.87 -23.35
CA ILE A 368 18.66 -39.37 -22.01
C ILE A 368 17.68 -39.89 -20.95
N GLU A 369 18.19 -40.17 -19.76
CA GLU A 369 17.43 -40.50 -18.55
C GLU A 369 17.15 -39.23 -17.73
N SER A 370 15.92 -39.08 -17.23
CA SER A 370 15.54 -37.96 -16.35
C SER A 370 16.11 -38.13 -14.95
N GLY A 371 16.79 -37.09 -14.47
CA GLY A 371 17.23 -36.95 -13.08
C GLY A 371 16.08 -36.77 -12.07
N PRO A 372 16.40 -36.76 -10.75
CA PRO A 372 15.42 -36.84 -9.67
C PRO A 372 14.68 -35.53 -9.34
N GLY A 373 14.92 -34.41 -10.04
CA GLY A 373 14.20 -33.16 -9.82
C GLY A 373 14.57 -32.38 -8.56
N TYR A 374 15.76 -32.59 -8.01
CA TYR A 374 16.28 -31.89 -6.84
C TYR A 374 17.52 -31.05 -7.16
N LEU A 375 17.53 -29.77 -6.78
CA LEU A 375 18.70 -28.89 -6.89
C LEU A 375 19.45 -28.77 -5.56
N SER A 376 20.75 -29.08 -5.57
CA SER A 376 21.63 -28.90 -4.40
C SER A 376 22.25 -27.51 -4.40
N THR A 377 21.99 -26.72 -3.35
CA THR A 377 22.74 -25.47 -3.09
C THR A 377 23.84 -25.72 -2.06
N VAL A 378 25.08 -25.39 -2.41
CA VAL A 378 26.28 -25.57 -1.57
C VAL A 378 26.96 -24.25 -1.25
N LYS A 379 27.52 -24.12 -0.05
CA LYS A 379 28.30 -22.95 0.35
C LYS A 379 29.78 -23.14 -0.03
N ILE A 380 30.36 -22.16 -0.71
CA ILE A 380 31.80 -22.07 -1.00
C ILE A 380 32.39 -20.79 -0.40
N GLU A 381 33.68 -20.84 -0.11
CA GLU A 381 34.47 -19.71 0.36
C GLU A 381 35.32 -19.17 -0.80
N SER A 382 35.30 -17.86 -1.04
CA SER A 382 36.16 -17.25 -2.05
C SER A 382 37.61 -17.20 -1.60
N LEU A 383 38.50 -17.65 -2.48
CA LEU A 383 39.92 -17.87 -2.20
C LEU A 383 40.78 -16.65 -2.58
N LYS A 384 40.58 -15.51 -1.91
CA LYS A 384 41.62 -14.48 -1.69
C LYS A 384 41.19 -13.37 -0.71
N ARG A 385 42.06 -13.10 0.27
CA ARG A 385 42.37 -11.77 0.80
C ARG A 385 43.83 -11.78 1.27
N GLU A 386 44.50 -10.63 1.28
CA GLU A 386 45.90 -10.54 1.74
C GLU A 386 46.01 -10.65 3.28
N LYS A 387 47.23 -10.81 3.80
CA LYS A 387 47.48 -10.96 5.24
C LYS A 387 46.98 -9.73 6.03
N GLY A 388 45.82 -9.85 6.69
CA GLY A 388 45.37 -8.85 7.67
C GLY A 388 43.87 -8.67 7.87
N GLN A 389 42.99 -9.32 7.10
CA GLN A 389 41.53 -9.25 7.27
C GLN A 389 40.92 -10.65 7.41
N SER A 390 39.87 -10.76 8.23
CA SER A 390 39.59 -11.99 8.99
C SER A 390 38.83 -13.10 8.26
N GLU A 391 37.93 -12.78 7.34
CA GLU A 391 36.99 -13.73 6.74
C GLU A 391 36.91 -13.56 5.21
N GLY A 392 36.60 -14.65 4.51
CA GLY A 392 36.49 -14.70 3.04
C GLY A 392 35.04 -14.69 2.57
N LEU A 393 34.81 -14.14 1.38
CA LEU A 393 33.47 -13.97 0.80
C LEU A 393 32.74 -15.32 0.69
N ASN A 394 31.57 -15.40 1.31
CA ASN A 394 30.75 -16.62 1.37
C ASN A 394 29.70 -16.63 0.25
N LEU A 395 29.76 -17.63 -0.64
CA LEU A 395 28.83 -17.73 -1.78
C LEU A 395 28.08 -19.06 -1.77
N ASN A 396 26.76 -19.00 -1.90
CA ASN A 396 25.94 -20.18 -2.17
C ASN A 396 25.87 -20.41 -3.69
N VAL A 397 26.18 -21.63 -4.14
CA VAL A 397 26.18 -22.03 -5.56
C VAL A 397 25.25 -23.22 -5.75
N SER A 398 24.47 -23.19 -6.83
CA SER A 398 23.65 -24.31 -7.33
C SER A 398 23.83 -24.42 -8.84
N GLY A 399 23.28 -25.46 -9.47
CA GLY A 399 23.28 -25.58 -10.94
C GLY A 399 22.06 -26.30 -11.48
N ALA A 400 21.74 -26.04 -12.76
CA ALA A 400 20.66 -26.67 -13.51
C ALA A 400 21.03 -26.71 -15.00
N ILE A 401 20.68 -27.79 -15.71
CA ILE A 401 21.26 -28.08 -17.04
C ILE A 401 20.27 -27.67 -18.14
N CYS A 402 20.68 -26.70 -18.96
CA CYS A 402 19.98 -26.31 -20.18
C CYS A 402 18.48 -26.07 -19.93
N LEU A 403 17.59 -26.84 -20.57
CA LEU A 403 16.12 -26.70 -20.50
C LEU A 403 15.55 -26.73 -19.07
N ASP A 404 16.26 -27.31 -18.10
CA ASP A 404 15.89 -27.22 -16.68
C ASP A 404 15.67 -25.77 -16.21
N MET A 405 16.42 -24.80 -16.79
CA MET A 405 16.29 -23.36 -16.51
C MET A 405 14.90 -22.78 -16.82
N ASP A 406 14.14 -23.41 -17.71
CA ASP A 406 12.81 -22.94 -18.13
C ASP A 406 11.67 -23.46 -17.23
N PHE A 407 11.98 -24.22 -16.17
CA PHE A 407 11.01 -24.74 -15.17
C PHE A 407 11.07 -23.93 -13.86
N PRO A 408 10.09 -23.05 -13.57
CA PRO A 408 10.15 -22.13 -12.42
C PRO A 408 10.24 -22.85 -11.06
N GLU A 409 9.51 -23.95 -10.88
CA GLU A 409 9.46 -24.66 -9.59
C GLU A 409 10.73 -25.47 -9.28
N LEU A 410 11.48 -25.87 -10.32
CA LEU A 410 12.80 -26.50 -10.12
C LEU A 410 13.80 -25.44 -9.65
N LEU A 411 13.86 -24.29 -10.32
CA LEU A 411 14.81 -23.23 -9.99
C LEU A 411 14.46 -22.50 -8.68
N GLY A 412 13.19 -22.50 -8.27
CA GLY A 412 12.76 -22.07 -6.94
C GLY A 412 13.40 -22.86 -5.79
N GLN A 413 13.87 -24.09 -6.01
CA GLN A 413 14.66 -24.82 -5.01
C GLN A 413 16.02 -24.17 -4.74
N ALA A 414 16.59 -23.51 -5.76
CA ALA A 414 17.84 -22.75 -5.67
C ALA A 414 17.62 -21.28 -5.24
N ALA A 415 16.46 -20.94 -4.67
CA ALA A 415 16.15 -19.62 -4.11
C ALA A 415 17.13 -19.14 -3.01
N SER A 416 17.96 -20.03 -2.45
CA SER A 416 19.03 -19.67 -1.49
C SER A 416 20.41 -19.42 -2.12
N ALA A 417 20.61 -19.72 -3.41
CA ALA A 417 21.90 -19.55 -4.10
C ALA A 417 22.19 -18.07 -4.45
N ASN A 418 23.46 -17.65 -4.39
CA ASN A 418 23.96 -16.39 -4.95
C ASN A 418 24.27 -16.52 -6.45
N LEU A 419 24.67 -17.72 -6.90
CA LEU A 419 25.04 -18.03 -8.29
C LEU A 419 24.41 -19.35 -8.75
N ILE A 420 23.86 -19.36 -9.97
CA ILE A 420 23.47 -20.57 -10.70
C ILE A 420 24.48 -20.87 -11.81
N LEU A 421 24.97 -22.11 -11.84
CA LEU A 421 25.73 -22.67 -12.95
C LEU A 421 24.77 -23.27 -13.98
N SER A 422 24.76 -22.71 -15.20
CA SER A 422 23.86 -23.09 -16.29
C SER A 422 24.67 -23.61 -17.50
N PRO A 423 25.16 -24.87 -17.46
CA PRO A 423 25.70 -25.50 -18.66
C PRO A 423 24.57 -25.73 -19.68
N ALA A 424 24.84 -25.44 -20.95
CA ALA A 424 23.89 -25.65 -22.05
C ALA A 424 24.59 -26.06 -23.35
N GLN A 425 23.86 -26.71 -24.25
CA GLN A 425 24.29 -27.06 -25.60
C GLN A 425 23.10 -26.86 -26.55
N THR A 426 22.81 -25.61 -26.92
CA THR A 426 21.70 -25.33 -27.86
C THR A 426 22.15 -25.52 -29.31
N TRP A 427 21.23 -25.96 -30.18
CA TRP A 427 21.52 -26.31 -31.58
C TRP A 427 21.65 -25.11 -32.53
N SER A 428 21.39 -23.88 -32.03
CA SER A 428 21.64 -22.64 -32.77
C SER A 428 21.85 -21.44 -31.84
N ALA A 429 22.57 -20.44 -32.35
CA ALA A 429 22.77 -19.13 -31.69
C ALA A 429 21.45 -18.44 -31.30
N HIS A 430 20.40 -18.55 -32.12
CA HIS A 430 19.12 -17.89 -31.87
C HIS A 430 18.27 -18.60 -30.81
N VAL A 431 18.26 -19.93 -30.79
CA VAL A 431 17.67 -20.70 -29.67
C VAL A 431 18.43 -20.43 -28.38
N GLY A 432 19.77 -20.45 -28.42
CA GLY A 432 20.62 -20.09 -27.28
C GLY A 432 20.35 -18.68 -26.76
N LEU A 433 20.21 -17.70 -27.65
CA LEU A 433 19.89 -16.32 -27.27
C LEU A 433 18.50 -16.20 -26.65
N GLN A 434 17.46 -16.79 -27.26
CA GLN A 434 16.10 -16.80 -26.71
C GLN A 434 16.07 -17.44 -25.31
N HIS A 435 16.74 -18.57 -25.13
CA HIS A 435 16.87 -19.28 -23.86
C HIS A 435 17.70 -18.49 -22.82
N LEU A 436 18.72 -17.72 -23.24
CA LEU A 436 19.43 -16.76 -22.38
C LEU A 436 18.50 -15.60 -21.95
N LYS A 437 17.65 -15.08 -22.84
CA LYS A 437 16.61 -14.08 -22.47
C LYS A 437 15.61 -14.66 -21.47
N MET A 438 15.15 -15.90 -21.67
CA MET A 438 14.22 -16.57 -20.76
C MET A 438 14.86 -16.80 -19.38
N SER A 439 16.11 -17.27 -19.36
CA SER A 439 16.94 -17.40 -18.14
C SER A 439 17.02 -16.08 -17.36
N SER A 440 16.98 -14.92 -18.03
CA SER A 440 17.05 -13.62 -17.36
C SER A 440 15.90 -13.35 -16.39
N VAL A 441 14.70 -13.88 -16.65
CA VAL A 441 13.56 -13.70 -15.76
C VAL A 441 13.68 -14.60 -14.52
N ARG A 442 14.34 -15.76 -14.62
CA ARG A 442 14.70 -16.61 -13.47
C ARG A 442 15.59 -15.88 -12.46
N ALA A 443 16.49 -15.02 -12.97
CA ALA A 443 17.34 -14.18 -12.13
C ALA A 443 16.53 -13.09 -11.40
N VAL A 444 15.62 -12.39 -12.10
CA VAL A 444 14.69 -11.39 -11.50
C VAL A 444 13.81 -12.01 -10.41
N GLU A 445 13.28 -13.21 -10.70
CA GLU A 445 12.43 -13.98 -9.79
C GLU A 445 13.15 -14.34 -8.49
N ASN A 446 14.38 -14.84 -8.57
CA ASN A 446 15.07 -15.48 -7.45
C ASN A 446 16.22 -14.65 -6.86
N GLY A 447 16.59 -13.51 -7.47
CA GLY A 447 17.64 -12.62 -6.98
C GLY A 447 19.06 -13.20 -7.00
N TYR A 448 19.36 -14.10 -7.94
CA TYR A 448 20.69 -14.72 -8.10
C TYR A 448 21.38 -14.31 -9.41
N TRP A 449 22.71 -14.45 -9.47
CA TRP A 449 23.46 -14.42 -10.71
C TRP A 449 23.28 -15.73 -11.49
N ILE A 450 23.39 -15.69 -12.82
CA ILE A 450 23.48 -16.89 -13.66
C ILE A 450 24.74 -16.81 -14.51
N LEU A 451 25.60 -17.83 -14.42
CA LEU A 451 26.68 -18.09 -15.36
C LEU A 451 26.19 -19.14 -16.37
N ARG A 452 25.89 -18.73 -17.59
CA ARG A 452 25.50 -19.64 -18.68
C ARG A 452 26.68 -19.91 -19.60
N CYS A 453 27.06 -21.18 -19.72
CA CYS A 453 28.07 -21.64 -20.68
C CYS A 453 27.38 -22.54 -21.71
N ASP A 454 27.07 -21.97 -22.87
CA ASP A 454 26.38 -22.64 -23.98
C ASP A 454 27.38 -22.98 -25.08
N GLY A 455 27.57 -24.27 -25.36
CA GLY A 455 28.56 -24.78 -26.32
C GLY A 455 28.12 -24.77 -27.78
N GLY A 456 26.86 -24.42 -28.07
CA GLY A 456 26.34 -24.32 -29.44
C GLY A 456 25.54 -23.04 -29.74
N GLY A 457 25.15 -22.29 -28.71
CA GLY A 457 24.44 -21.02 -28.85
C GLY A 457 25.05 -19.87 -28.05
N ALA A 458 24.29 -19.29 -27.12
CA ALA A 458 24.66 -18.07 -26.41
C ALA A 458 25.10 -18.33 -24.97
N SER A 459 26.40 -18.18 -24.71
CA SER A 459 26.96 -18.07 -23.37
C SER A 459 26.76 -16.64 -22.85
N GLY A 460 26.70 -16.46 -21.53
CA GLY A 460 26.56 -15.14 -20.94
C GLY A 460 26.51 -15.10 -19.41
N LEU A 461 26.62 -13.89 -18.88
CA LEU A 461 26.48 -13.57 -17.46
C LEU A 461 25.23 -12.71 -17.26
N ILE A 462 24.33 -13.15 -16.39
CA ILE A 462 23.08 -12.45 -16.06
C ILE A 462 23.11 -12.05 -14.58
N ASP A 463 22.77 -10.79 -14.28
CA ASP A 463 22.68 -10.29 -12.91
C ASP A 463 21.33 -10.59 -12.23
N PRO A 464 21.22 -10.46 -10.88
CA PRO A 464 19.99 -10.67 -10.10
C PRO A 464 18.74 -9.84 -10.48
N TYR A 465 18.86 -8.93 -11.44
CA TYR A 465 17.75 -8.13 -11.98
C TYR A 465 17.49 -8.46 -13.46
N GLY A 466 18.08 -9.55 -13.94
CA GLY A 466 17.94 -10.07 -15.29
C GLY A 466 18.66 -9.25 -16.36
N ARG A 467 19.55 -8.32 -15.98
CA ARG A 467 20.34 -7.59 -16.97
C ARG A 467 21.44 -8.50 -17.48
N ILE A 468 21.48 -8.71 -18.79
CA ILE A 468 22.50 -9.55 -19.42
C ILE A 468 23.78 -8.71 -19.55
N ARG A 469 24.73 -8.95 -18.65
CA ARG A 469 25.96 -8.15 -18.50
C ARG A 469 26.97 -8.45 -19.61
N HIS A 470 27.06 -9.73 -19.99
CA HIS A 470 27.91 -10.22 -21.07
C HIS A 470 27.16 -11.28 -21.88
N VAL A 471 27.37 -11.27 -23.20
CA VAL A 471 26.91 -12.29 -24.14
C VAL A 471 28.08 -12.66 -25.04
N GLN A 472 28.30 -13.94 -25.27
CA GLN A 472 29.12 -14.40 -26.38
C GLN A 472 28.49 -15.62 -27.05
N ILE A 473 28.40 -15.54 -28.38
CA ILE A 473 27.90 -16.62 -29.23
C ILE A 473 29.05 -17.59 -29.51
N ALA A 474 28.80 -18.88 -29.35
CA ALA A 474 29.73 -19.95 -29.71
C ALA A 474 30.09 -19.84 -31.21
N SER A 475 31.38 -20.00 -31.53
CA SER A 475 31.89 -19.82 -32.89
C SER A 475 32.82 -20.96 -33.26
N ASN A 476 32.62 -21.51 -34.45
CA ASN A 476 33.52 -22.53 -35.03
C ASN A 476 34.97 -22.03 -35.13
N ASN A 477 35.19 -20.71 -35.14
CA ASN A 477 36.50 -20.08 -35.23
C ASN A 477 37.11 -19.82 -33.83
N HIS A 478 37.48 -20.91 -33.16
CA HIS A 478 38.47 -21.02 -32.07
C HIS A 478 38.22 -20.33 -30.71
N VAL A 479 37.33 -19.34 -30.56
CA VAL A 479 37.13 -18.66 -29.26
C VAL A 479 36.15 -19.44 -28.36
N ASN A 480 36.67 -20.53 -27.78
CA ASN A 480 35.95 -21.48 -26.92
C ASN A 480 36.29 -21.31 -25.43
N LEU A 481 36.66 -20.09 -25.02
CA LEU A 481 37.12 -19.70 -23.69
C LEU A 481 36.65 -18.28 -23.38
N TYR A 482 35.89 -18.10 -22.31
CA TYR A 482 35.44 -16.78 -21.81
C TYR A 482 35.77 -16.63 -20.32
N SER A 483 36.06 -15.42 -19.87
CA SER A 483 36.18 -15.04 -18.46
C SER A 483 35.53 -13.67 -18.25
N TRP A 484 34.82 -13.49 -17.14
CA TRP A 484 34.10 -12.26 -16.78
C TRP A 484 34.20 -11.98 -15.27
N GLU A 485 34.51 -10.73 -14.91
CA GLU A 485 34.42 -10.25 -13.53
C GLU A 485 32.96 -10.18 -13.04
N VAL A 486 32.69 -10.71 -11.85
CA VAL A 486 31.38 -10.67 -11.19
C VAL A 486 31.48 -9.95 -9.84
N PRO A 487 30.79 -8.81 -9.64
CA PRO A 487 30.71 -8.15 -8.34
C PRO A 487 29.74 -8.91 -7.43
N PHE A 488 30.28 -9.85 -6.65
CA PHE A 488 29.48 -10.61 -5.69
C PHE A 488 29.30 -9.83 -4.38
N SER A 489 28.11 -9.99 -3.77
CA SER A 489 27.74 -9.45 -2.47
C SER A 489 27.39 -10.60 -1.53
N GLU A 490 27.72 -10.46 -0.24
CA GLU A 490 27.26 -11.36 0.82
C GLU A 490 25.74 -11.28 1.00
N GLU A 491 25.20 -10.06 0.93
CA GLU A 491 23.75 -9.84 0.94
C GLU A 491 23.17 -10.21 -0.43
N LYS A 492 22.51 -11.38 -0.48
CA LYS A 492 21.66 -11.77 -1.59
C LYS A 492 20.43 -10.85 -1.66
N ILE A 493 20.09 -10.44 -2.89
CA ILE A 493 18.87 -9.70 -3.20
C ILE A 493 17.66 -10.60 -2.96
N LYS A 494 16.84 -10.23 -1.97
CA LYS A 494 15.63 -10.96 -1.60
C LYS A 494 14.46 -10.53 -2.48
N THR A 495 13.59 -11.48 -2.81
CA THR A 495 12.39 -11.28 -3.62
C THR A 495 11.22 -11.99 -2.93
N TYR A 496 9.99 -11.52 -3.17
CA TYR A 496 8.81 -12.21 -2.64
C TYR A 496 8.60 -13.55 -3.36
N TYR A 497 8.90 -13.61 -4.65
CA TYR A 497 8.79 -14.86 -5.42
C TYR A 497 9.77 -15.95 -4.93
N ALA A 498 11.02 -15.61 -4.57
CA ALA A 498 11.96 -16.57 -3.96
C ALA A 498 11.45 -17.15 -2.62
N SER A 499 10.56 -16.43 -1.93
CA SER A 499 10.06 -16.80 -0.60
C SER A 499 8.74 -17.58 -0.64
N TYR A 500 7.94 -17.39 -1.69
CA TYR A 500 6.55 -17.85 -1.75
C TYR A 500 6.14 -18.48 -3.11
N GLY A 501 6.99 -18.43 -4.14
CA GLY A 501 6.68 -18.86 -5.49
C GLY A 501 5.44 -18.17 -6.06
N GLU A 502 4.60 -18.92 -6.78
CA GLU A 502 3.34 -18.38 -7.32
C GLU A 502 2.27 -18.08 -6.26
N ALA A 503 2.46 -18.47 -4.98
CA ALA A 503 1.45 -18.29 -3.95
C ALA A 503 1.13 -16.81 -3.67
N THR A 504 2.02 -15.87 -4.05
CA THR A 504 1.72 -14.43 -4.01
C THR A 504 0.59 -14.03 -4.95
N VAL A 505 0.58 -14.58 -6.18
CA VAL A 505 -0.44 -14.28 -7.19
C VAL A 505 -1.75 -15.00 -6.86
N TRP A 506 -1.66 -16.28 -6.46
CA TRP A 506 -2.83 -17.06 -6.06
C TRP A 506 -3.48 -16.52 -4.77
N GLY A 507 -2.67 -16.05 -3.82
CA GLY A 507 -3.14 -15.35 -2.62
C GLY A 507 -3.82 -14.01 -2.94
N ALA A 508 -3.27 -13.22 -3.88
CA ALA A 508 -3.89 -11.98 -4.32
C ALA A 508 -5.26 -12.20 -4.99
N PHE A 509 -5.40 -13.22 -5.86
CA PHE A 509 -6.71 -13.59 -6.42
C PHE A 509 -7.67 -14.10 -5.33
N GLY A 510 -7.20 -14.92 -4.39
CA GLY A 510 -8.01 -15.40 -3.26
C GLY A 510 -8.54 -14.26 -2.40
N LEU A 511 -7.70 -13.26 -2.10
CA LEU A 511 -8.10 -12.06 -1.36
C LEU A 511 -9.13 -11.22 -2.13
N LEU A 512 -8.96 -11.02 -3.45
CA LEU A 512 -9.94 -10.31 -4.27
C LEU A 512 -11.31 -11.02 -4.25
N VAL A 513 -11.33 -12.34 -4.44
CA VAL A 513 -12.57 -13.14 -4.37
C VAL A 513 -13.20 -13.09 -2.97
N PHE A 514 -12.38 -13.12 -1.90
CA PHE A 514 -12.87 -12.98 -0.53
C PHE A 514 -13.52 -11.61 -0.28
N CYS A 515 -12.89 -10.51 -0.72
CA CYS A 515 -13.45 -9.16 -0.59
C CYS A 515 -14.77 -9.01 -1.36
N GLU A 516 -14.87 -9.55 -2.57
CA GLU A 516 -16.11 -9.53 -3.36
C GLU A 516 -17.23 -10.37 -2.72
N LEU A 517 -16.90 -11.53 -2.12
CA LEU A 517 -17.87 -12.33 -1.38
C LEU A 517 -18.32 -11.62 -0.09
N ALA A 518 -17.39 -11.01 0.66
CA ALA A 518 -17.71 -10.24 1.85
C ALA A 518 -18.61 -9.04 1.53
N TRP A 519 -18.33 -8.31 0.44
CA TRP A 519 -19.18 -7.25 -0.08
C TRP A 519 -20.58 -7.77 -0.45
N TYR A 520 -20.65 -8.85 -1.24
CA TYR A 520 -21.91 -9.47 -1.66
C TYR A 520 -22.77 -9.93 -0.47
N PHE A 521 -22.18 -10.59 0.53
CA PHE A 521 -22.91 -11.03 1.71
C PHE A 521 -23.35 -9.86 2.60
N SER A 522 -22.52 -8.81 2.75
CA SER A 522 -22.90 -7.59 3.46
C SER A 522 -24.08 -6.89 2.78
N TRP A 523 -24.06 -6.78 1.45
CA TRP A 523 -25.16 -6.23 0.66
C TRP A 523 -26.42 -7.10 0.76
N LYS A 524 -26.30 -8.43 0.66
CA LYS A 524 -27.43 -9.36 0.82
C LYS A 524 -28.06 -9.32 2.21
N TYR A 525 -27.27 -9.06 3.25
CA TYR A 525 -27.75 -8.88 4.62
C TYR A 525 -28.59 -7.59 4.72
N ALA A 526 -28.04 -6.45 4.27
CA ALA A 526 -28.77 -5.18 4.25
C ALA A 526 -30.05 -5.21 3.38
N GLU A 527 -29.99 -5.87 2.21
CA GLU A 527 -31.13 -6.08 1.32
C GLU A 527 -32.25 -6.90 2.02
N LYS A 528 -31.89 -7.92 2.80
CA LYS A 528 -32.84 -8.75 3.53
C LYS A 528 -33.57 -7.96 4.62
N ASP A 529 -32.84 -7.17 5.40
CA ASP A 529 -33.41 -6.35 6.47
C ASP A 529 -34.31 -5.25 5.90
N MET A 530 -33.87 -4.59 4.82
CA MET A 530 -34.68 -3.59 4.11
C MET A 530 -35.98 -4.18 3.54
N ASN A 531 -35.94 -5.38 2.95
CA ASN A 531 -37.14 -6.07 2.47
C ASN A 531 -38.11 -6.49 3.61
N HIS A 532 -37.61 -6.74 4.82
CA HIS A 532 -38.47 -6.99 5.98
C HIS A 532 -39.27 -5.74 6.39
N VAL A 533 -38.70 -4.54 6.24
CA VAL A 533 -39.40 -3.27 6.48
C VAL A 533 -40.42 -2.98 5.37
N THR A 534 -40.06 -3.19 4.10
CA THR A 534 -40.94 -2.95 2.95
C THR A 534 -42.19 -3.84 2.97
N SER A 535 -42.05 -5.13 3.31
CA SER A 535 -43.17 -6.08 3.34
C SER A 535 -44.23 -5.75 4.41
N LYS A 536 -43.82 -5.36 5.62
CA LYS A 536 -44.74 -4.84 6.66
C LYS A 536 -45.49 -3.59 6.19
N THR A 537 -44.81 -2.69 5.47
CA THR A 537 -45.40 -1.44 5.00
C THR A 537 -46.49 -1.68 3.94
N LYS A 538 -46.34 -2.69 3.07
CA LYS A 538 -47.34 -3.01 2.04
C LYS A 538 -48.66 -3.52 2.63
N LEU A 539 -48.62 -4.44 3.60
CA LEU A 539 -49.83 -5.00 4.23
C LEU A 539 -50.71 -3.94 4.90
N LEU A 540 -50.09 -2.95 5.56
CA LEU A 540 -50.80 -1.82 6.19
C LEU A 540 -51.59 -0.96 5.19
N ILE A 541 -51.11 -0.85 3.93
CA ILE A 541 -51.80 -0.10 2.88
C ILE A 541 -53.01 -0.87 2.36
N GLU A 542 -52.88 -2.19 2.16
CA GLU A 542 -53.96 -3.05 1.64
C GLU A 542 -55.12 -3.25 2.64
N ASP A 543 -54.85 -3.26 3.96
CA ASP A 543 -55.89 -3.22 4.98
C ASP A 543 -56.54 -1.83 5.12
N GLY A 544 -55.74 -0.76 5.01
CA GLY A 544 -56.23 0.62 5.01
C GLY A 544 -57.20 0.93 3.86
N GLN A 545 -56.98 0.35 2.69
CA GLN A 545 -57.91 0.43 1.55
C GLN A 545 -59.24 -0.28 1.84
N ARG A 546 -59.21 -1.54 2.30
CA ARG A 546 -60.43 -2.30 2.65
C ARG A 546 -61.25 -1.66 3.78
N TYR A 547 -60.61 -0.98 4.73
CA TYR A 547 -61.31 -0.20 5.76
C TYR A 547 -62.03 1.04 5.18
N LEU A 548 -61.41 1.73 4.22
CA LEU A 548 -62.01 2.90 3.57
C LEU A 548 -63.20 2.54 2.67
N GLU A 549 -63.12 1.42 1.94
CA GLU A 549 -64.24 0.92 1.14
C GLU A 549 -65.44 0.57 2.04
N LYS A 550 -65.22 -0.18 3.13
CA LYS A 550 -66.31 -0.53 4.05
C LYS A 550 -66.97 0.70 4.68
N LYS A 551 -66.20 1.75 4.99
CA LYS A 551 -66.76 3.02 5.51
C LYS A 551 -67.39 3.94 4.46
N TYR A 552 -67.22 3.65 3.17
CA TYR A 552 -67.88 4.42 2.11
C TYR A 552 -69.38 4.11 2.09
N ASP A 553 -69.74 2.83 2.16
CA ASP A 553 -71.12 2.35 2.13
C ASP A 553 -71.90 2.72 3.41
N GLU A 554 -71.23 2.80 4.57
CA GLU A 554 -71.85 3.19 5.86
C GLU A 554 -72.24 4.68 5.96
N ILE A 555 -71.80 5.55 5.04
CA ILE A 555 -71.94 7.02 5.17
C ILE A 555 -72.97 7.62 4.20
N PHE A 556 -73.34 6.93 3.11
CA PHE A 556 -74.04 7.53 1.96
C PHE A 556 -75.55 7.25 1.85
N ASP A 557 -76.23 7.17 2.99
CA ASP A 557 -77.70 7.02 3.10
C ASP A 557 -78.39 8.31 3.63
N VAL A 558 -77.77 9.48 3.42
CA VAL A 558 -78.26 10.82 3.84
C VAL A 558 -78.03 11.84 2.71
N GLU A 559 -79.05 12.63 2.36
CA GLU A 559 -79.08 13.38 1.08
C GLU A 559 -78.32 14.73 1.03
N GLU A 560 -77.73 15.21 2.14
CA GLU A 560 -77.14 16.56 2.21
C GLU A 560 -75.61 16.60 2.10
N LEU A 561 -75.10 17.54 1.28
CA LEU A 561 -73.67 17.75 1.04
C LEU A 561 -73.05 18.71 2.09
N PRO A 562 -71.83 18.45 2.60
CA PRO A 562 -71.18 19.33 3.57
C PRO A 562 -70.95 20.76 3.03
N PRO A 563 -71.11 21.81 3.87
CA PRO A 563 -71.19 23.21 3.42
C PRO A 563 -69.89 23.81 2.87
N ASN A 564 -68.73 23.15 3.04
CA ASN A 564 -67.40 23.70 2.74
C ASN A 564 -66.80 23.22 1.41
N ILE A 565 -67.61 23.12 0.34
CA ILE A 565 -67.14 22.82 -1.02
C ILE A 565 -67.05 24.13 -1.84
N PRO A 566 -65.85 24.59 -2.25
CA PRO A 566 -65.70 25.85 -2.98
C PRO A 566 -66.47 25.87 -4.30
N GLN A 567 -67.20 26.97 -4.55
CA GLN A 567 -68.15 27.12 -5.67
C GLN A 567 -67.55 26.83 -7.06
N PHE A 568 -66.26 27.08 -7.26
CA PHE A 568 -65.53 26.77 -8.51
C PHE A 568 -65.72 25.31 -8.97
N TRP A 569 -65.77 24.35 -8.05
CA TRP A 569 -65.88 22.92 -8.39
C TRP A 569 -67.30 22.47 -8.73
N GLN A 570 -68.32 23.27 -8.40
CA GLN A 570 -69.72 22.97 -8.68
C GLN A 570 -70.13 23.29 -10.12
N LEU A 571 -69.25 23.94 -10.89
CA LEU A 571 -69.47 24.40 -12.27
C LEU A 571 -68.96 23.44 -13.36
N LEU A 572 -68.26 22.35 -12.99
CA LEU A 572 -67.51 21.50 -13.94
C LEU A 572 -67.86 20.00 -13.91
N PHE A 573 -68.55 19.50 -12.88
CA PHE A 573 -68.79 18.07 -12.67
C PHE A 573 -70.18 17.80 -12.07
N THR A 574 -70.77 16.62 -12.32
CA THR A 574 -72.02 16.22 -11.64
C THR A 574 -71.79 15.99 -10.14
N LYS A 575 -72.83 16.04 -9.29
CA LYS A 575 -72.70 15.80 -7.83
C LYS A 575 -71.91 14.52 -7.51
N LYS A 576 -72.14 13.43 -8.26
CA LYS A 576 -71.46 12.14 -8.10
C LYS A 576 -69.99 12.22 -8.46
N GLU A 577 -69.66 12.87 -9.58
CA GLU A 577 -68.27 13.07 -10.02
C GLU A 577 -67.53 14.06 -9.11
N ALA A 578 -68.18 15.13 -8.65
CA ALA A 578 -67.60 16.09 -7.71
C ALA A 578 -67.28 15.44 -6.37
N TYR A 579 -68.18 14.60 -5.81
CA TYR A 579 -67.88 13.86 -4.58
C TYR A 579 -66.81 12.78 -4.81
N LEU A 580 -66.90 12.00 -5.88
CA LEU A 580 -65.90 10.96 -6.17
C LEU A 580 -64.53 11.57 -6.52
N PHE A 581 -64.48 12.73 -7.18
CA PHE A 581 -63.25 13.48 -7.44
C PHE A 581 -62.74 14.13 -6.15
N TYR A 582 -63.59 14.71 -5.29
CA TYR A 582 -63.16 15.25 -3.99
C TYR A 582 -62.63 14.15 -3.07
N HIS A 583 -63.28 12.98 -2.98
CA HIS A 583 -62.78 11.87 -2.16
C HIS A 583 -61.65 11.07 -2.82
N LYS A 584 -61.61 10.90 -4.15
CA LYS A 584 -60.42 10.32 -4.80
C LYS A 584 -59.25 11.28 -4.81
N THR A 585 -59.43 12.59 -4.95
CA THR A 585 -58.34 13.55 -4.74
C THR A 585 -57.98 13.66 -3.27
N ARG A 586 -58.89 13.51 -2.30
CA ARG A 586 -58.55 13.49 -0.86
C ARG A 586 -57.92 12.17 -0.41
N ILE A 587 -58.21 11.04 -1.07
CA ILE A 587 -57.53 9.76 -0.86
C ILE A 587 -56.20 9.74 -1.62
N PHE A 588 -56.13 10.29 -2.83
CA PHE A 588 -54.87 10.52 -3.56
C PHE A 588 -53.98 11.49 -2.77
N PHE A 589 -54.52 12.59 -2.23
CA PHE A 589 -53.85 13.45 -1.25
C PHE A 589 -53.66 12.81 0.12
N LYS A 590 -54.27 11.67 0.47
CA LYS A 590 -53.93 10.89 1.69
C LYS A 590 -52.99 9.72 1.44
N VAL A 591 -52.77 9.32 0.18
CA VAL A 591 -51.72 8.38 -0.24
C VAL A 591 -50.46 9.17 -0.57
N ILE A 592 -50.63 10.36 -1.15
CA ILE A 592 -49.61 11.41 -1.22
C ILE A 592 -49.33 11.91 0.20
N LEU A 593 -50.27 12.39 1.03
CA LEU A 593 -50.05 12.52 2.50
C LEU A 593 -50.08 11.15 3.23
N LEU A 594 -49.31 10.17 2.71
CA LEU A 594 -48.77 8.95 3.35
C LEU A 594 -47.45 8.47 2.68
N HIS A 595 -47.11 8.95 1.48
CA HIS A 595 -45.76 8.90 0.90
C HIS A 595 -45.01 10.21 1.11
N MET A 596 -45.63 11.36 0.85
CA MET A 596 -45.24 12.65 1.41
C MET A 596 -45.50 12.70 2.94
N ASP A 597 -46.52 12.06 3.53
CA ASP A 597 -46.47 11.82 5.01
C ASP A 597 -45.49 10.67 5.40
N LYS A 598 -44.51 10.37 4.53
CA LYS A 598 -43.22 9.79 4.93
C LYS A 598 -42.03 10.61 4.48
N ASP A 599 -41.94 11.13 3.25
CA ASP A 599 -40.75 11.90 2.82
C ASP A 599 -40.90 13.41 3.06
N GLU A 600 -42.11 13.92 3.27
CA GLU A 600 -42.44 15.25 3.81
C GLU A 600 -42.82 15.21 5.31
N ILE A 601 -43.09 14.04 5.92
CA ILE A 601 -43.09 13.86 7.40
C ILE A 601 -41.76 13.30 7.91
N ILE A 602 -40.83 12.86 7.06
CA ILE A 602 -39.42 12.67 7.39
C ILE A 602 -38.58 13.81 6.80
N ALA A 603 -39.06 14.62 5.83
CA ALA A 603 -38.60 16.01 5.75
C ALA A 603 -39.16 16.80 6.94
N LYS A 604 -40.46 17.04 7.14
CA LYS A 604 -40.95 17.72 8.37
C LYS A 604 -40.71 16.97 9.69
N LYS A 605 -40.11 15.77 9.70
CA LYS A 605 -39.38 15.32 10.89
C LYS A 605 -37.90 15.61 10.82
N LEU A 606 -37.11 15.31 9.80
CA LEU A 606 -35.75 15.86 9.69
C LEU A 606 -35.70 17.38 9.40
N GLN A 607 -36.80 18.12 9.60
CA GLN A 607 -36.99 19.55 9.35
C GLN A 607 -38.00 20.19 10.33
N GLU A 608 -38.80 19.44 11.10
CA GLU A 608 -39.20 19.85 12.46
C GLU A 608 -38.46 19.06 13.56
N GLU A 609 -37.35 18.43 13.18
CA GLU A 609 -36.26 17.81 13.93
C GLU A 609 -34.95 18.11 13.15
N GLU A 610 -34.93 18.92 12.07
CA GLU A 610 -33.90 19.96 11.89
C GLU A 610 -34.43 21.29 12.41
N GLU A 611 -35.58 21.86 12.00
CA GLU A 611 -36.13 23.03 12.71
C GLU A 611 -36.64 22.68 14.14
N LYS A 612 -36.39 21.44 14.63
CA LYS A 612 -36.12 21.15 16.06
C LYS A 612 -34.78 20.44 16.39
N GLU A 613 -33.93 19.90 15.50
CA GLU A 613 -32.47 19.77 15.82
C GLU A 613 -31.80 21.10 15.57
N PHE A 614 -31.43 21.57 14.37
CA PHE A 614 -31.18 23.01 14.07
C PHE A 614 -32.14 24.05 14.74
N GLY A 615 -33.31 23.66 15.25
CA GLY A 615 -34.17 24.41 16.17
C GLY A 615 -33.91 24.22 17.68
N LEU A 616 -33.44 23.07 18.15
CA LEU A 616 -32.72 22.80 19.42
C LEU A 616 -31.16 22.72 19.23
N LEU A 617 -30.63 23.39 18.21
CA LEU A 617 -29.25 23.71 17.84
C LEU A 617 -29.27 25.12 17.19
N LYS A 618 -30.42 25.79 17.31
CA LYS A 618 -30.55 27.20 17.62
C LYS A 618 -31.10 27.39 19.03
N LEU A 619 -32.03 26.57 19.57
CA LEU A 619 -32.31 26.54 21.01
C LEU A 619 -31.13 25.93 21.77
N LYS A 620 -30.82 24.62 21.79
CA LYS A 620 -29.54 24.18 22.41
C LYS A 620 -28.29 24.76 21.74
N ARG A 621 -28.31 25.61 20.72
CA ARG A 621 -27.12 26.44 20.45
C ARG A 621 -27.14 27.77 21.20
N PHE A 622 -28.26 28.49 21.23
CA PHE A 622 -28.49 29.57 22.21
C PHE A 622 -28.56 29.06 23.66
N GLN A 623 -28.60 27.74 23.90
CA GLN A 623 -28.86 27.09 25.19
C GLN A 623 -27.83 26.01 25.55
N GLU A 624 -26.94 25.58 24.65
CA GLU A 624 -25.59 25.16 25.02
C GLU A 624 -24.75 26.44 25.19
N GLU A 625 -24.96 27.49 24.38
CA GLU A 625 -24.50 28.85 24.72
C GLU A 625 -25.16 29.32 26.03
N SER A 626 -26.50 29.29 26.23
CA SER A 626 -27.08 29.75 27.50
C SER A 626 -26.87 28.80 28.67
N ASP A 627 -26.75 27.49 28.55
CA ASP A 627 -26.48 26.64 29.73
C ASP A 627 -24.98 26.66 30.08
N SER A 628 -24.07 26.81 29.10
CA SER A 628 -22.64 27.11 29.38
C SER A 628 -22.46 28.52 29.93
N LEU A 629 -23.17 29.50 29.38
CA LEU A 629 -23.15 30.89 29.84
C LEU A 629 -23.93 31.06 31.14
N GLU A 630 -24.97 30.27 31.44
CA GLU A 630 -25.68 30.28 32.73
C GLU A 630 -24.87 29.54 33.79
N LEU A 631 -24.10 28.50 33.44
CA LEU A 631 -23.10 27.93 34.34
C LEU A 631 -21.96 28.94 34.60
N ALA A 632 -21.42 29.59 33.55
CA ALA A 632 -20.40 30.63 33.69
C ALA A 632 -20.91 31.85 34.48
N LEU A 633 -22.12 32.34 34.18
CA LEU A 633 -22.76 33.46 34.88
C LEU A 633 -23.19 33.09 36.31
N LYS A 634 -23.55 31.84 36.61
CA LYS A 634 -23.76 31.39 38.00
C LYS A 634 -22.45 31.42 38.77
N LEU A 635 -21.38 30.84 38.21
CA LEU A 635 -20.05 30.87 38.83
C LEU A 635 -19.52 32.31 38.99
N GLN A 636 -19.73 33.20 38.01
CA GLN A 636 -19.38 34.62 38.10
C GLN A 636 -20.30 35.41 39.05
N ALA A 637 -21.58 35.06 39.18
CA ALA A 637 -22.51 35.72 40.10
C ALA A 637 -22.30 35.29 41.56
N GLU A 638 -21.96 34.01 41.79
CA GLU A 638 -21.53 33.51 43.09
C GLU A 638 -20.20 34.16 43.50
N ASP A 639 -19.25 34.32 42.58
CA ASP A 639 -18.00 35.06 42.81
C ASP A 639 -18.25 36.56 43.07
N TYR A 640 -19.14 37.22 42.32
CA TYR A 640 -19.53 38.62 42.56
C TYR A 640 -20.25 38.80 43.91
N LEU A 641 -20.87 37.75 44.47
CA LEU A 641 -21.45 37.78 45.81
C LEU A 641 -20.39 37.54 46.90
N GLN A 642 -19.44 36.62 46.71
CA GLN A 642 -18.36 36.37 47.68
C GLN A 642 -17.31 37.48 47.73
N THR A 643 -16.87 38.01 46.58
CA THR A 643 -15.90 39.13 46.51
C THR A 643 -16.44 40.41 47.15
N LYS A 644 -17.77 40.61 47.10
CA LYS A 644 -18.48 41.75 47.69
C LYS A 644 -18.56 41.73 49.21
N GLU A 645 -18.32 40.59 49.86
CA GLU A 645 -18.09 40.53 51.32
C GLU A 645 -16.61 40.79 51.69
N ASN A 646 -15.68 40.72 50.73
CA ASN A 646 -14.22 40.79 50.95
C ASN A 646 -13.51 42.03 50.35
N ASN A 647 -14.23 43.01 49.79
CA ASN A 647 -13.73 44.36 49.44
C ASN A 647 -12.50 44.43 48.49
N ASN A 648 -12.46 43.64 47.41
CA ASN A 648 -11.53 43.85 46.29
C ASN A 648 -12.29 44.35 45.04
N GLU A 649 -11.82 45.44 44.42
CA GLU A 649 -12.59 46.22 43.42
C GLU A 649 -12.32 45.88 41.93
N ASP A 650 -11.53 44.84 41.62
CA ASP A 650 -10.92 44.61 40.29
C ASP A 650 -11.70 43.67 39.32
N PHE A 651 -13.01 43.44 39.52
CA PHE A 651 -13.83 42.61 38.61
C PHE A 651 -14.70 43.45 37.65
N ASP A 652 -14.35 43.47 36.36
CA ASP A 652 -15.15 44.08 35.29
C ASP A 652 -16.09 43.04 34.64
N PRO A 653 -17.43 43.16 34.78
CA PRO A 653 -18.39 42.23 34.17
C PRO A 653 -18.45 42.23 32.63
N SER A 654 -17.56 42.98 31.95
CA SER A 654 -17.48 43.05 30.49
C SER A 654 -16.25 42.36 29.88
N ASP A 655 -15.37 41.72 30.66
CA ASP A 655 -14.31 40.86 30.09
C ASP A 655 -14.96 39.58 29.49
N PRO A 656 -14.76 39.30 28.19
CA PRO A 656 -15.32 38.10 27.57
C PRO A 656 -14.65 36.78 28.00
N ASN A 657 -13.58 36.80 28.80
CA ASN A 657 -12.85 35.62 29.23
C ASN A 657 -13.17 35.28 30.71
N PRO A 658 -13.87 34.19 31.02
CA PRO A 658 -13.97 33.69 32.40
C PRO A 658 -12.61 33.29 32.97
N ASP A 659 -12.53 33.23 34.31
CA ASP A 659 -11.34 32.80 35.04
C ASP A 659 -10.94 31.36 34.65
N LEU A 660 -9.85 31.29 33.88
CA LEU A 660 -9.30 30.06 33.33
C LEU A 660 -8.81 29.09 34.42
N HIS A 661 -8.37 29.59 35.58
CA HIS A 661 -7.91 28.74 36.68
C HIS A 661 -9.10 28.11 37.40
N ARG A 662 -10.15 28.89 37.70
CA ARG A 662 -11.38 28.37 38.32
C ARG A 662 -12.11 27.36 37.45
N LEU A 663 -12.23 27.62 36.14
CA LEU A 663 -12.81 26.65 35.19
C LEU A 663 -12.04 25.32 35.19
N PHE A 664 -10.70 25.40 35.17
CA PHE A 664 -9.85 24.22 35.27
C PHE A 664 -10.04 23.46 36.59
N LEU A 665 -10.12 24.15 37.74
CA LEU A 665 -10.36 23.52 39.04
C LEU A 665 -11.74 22.81 39.09
N ALA A 666 -12.78 23.46 38.59
CA ALA A 666 -14.13 22.89 38.51
C ALA A 666 -14.17 21.63 37.62
N PHE A 667 -13.62 21.72 36.41
CA PHE A 667 -13.56 20.59 35.48
C PHE A 667 -12.64 19.46 35.97
N ASN A 668 -11.55 19.76 36.67
CA ASN A 668 -10.67 18.78 37.30
C ASN A 668 -11.47 17.93 38.31
N GLN A 669 -12.23 18.59 39.19
CA GLN A 669 -13.07 17.90 40.18
C GLN A 669 -14.21 17.11 39.52
N GLN A 670 -14.91 17.70 38.55
CA GLN A 670 -16.11 17.12 37.94
C GLN A 670 -15.82 15.97 36.96
N TYR A 671 -14.77 16.09 36.14
CA TYR A 671 -14.51 15.16 35.04
C TYR A 671 -13.22 14.34 35.17
N PHE A 672 -12.28 14.74 36.04
CA PHE A 672 -10.98 14.10 36.21
C PHE A 672 -10.69 13.69 37.67
N TRP A 673 -11.72 13.67 38.53
CA TRP A 673 -11.68 13.20 39.92
C TRP A 673 -10.61 13.91 40.79
N GLY A 674 -10.31 15.17 40.50
CA GLY A 674 -9.31 15.98 41.22
C GLY A 674 -7.84 15.65 40.88
N GLN A 675 -7.58 14.71 39.96
CA GLN A 675 -6.23 14.19 39.71
C GLN A 675 -5.28 15.16 38.98
N LEU A 676 -5.78 16.29 38.47
CA LEU A 676 -4.96 17.32 37.80
C LEU A 676 -4.47 18.43 38.75
N SER A 677 -4.59 18.27 40.08
CA SER A 677 -4.27 19.31 41.07
C SER A 677 -2.80 19.75 41.12
N SER A 678 -1.90 19.11 40.36
CA SER A 678 -0.49 19.48 40.19
C SER A 678 -0.17 20.05 38.79
N VAL A 679 -1.19 20.36 37.99
CA VAL A 679 -1.07 20.89 36.63
C VAL A 679 -1.37 22.38 36.62
N GLU A 680 -0.45 23.17 36.08
CA GLU A 680 -0.64 24.61 35.89
C GLU A 680 -1.49 24.89 34.64
N VAL A 681 -2.31 25.94 34.65
CA VAL A 681 -3.08 26.40 33.48
C VAL A 681 -2.90 27.91 33.30
N ARG A 682 -2.61 28.37 32.07
CA ARG A 682 -2.42 29.80 31.80
C ARG A 682 -2.69 30.27 30.36
N TRP A 683 -2.98 31.57 30.22
CA TRP A 683 -3.11 32.25 28.94
C TRP A 683 -1.77 32.51 28.24
N SER A 684 -1.77 32.51 26.91
CA SER A 684 -0.56 32.65 26.07
C SER A 684 -0.72 33.70 24.98
N LYS A 685 -0.36 34.95 25.33
CA LYS A 685 -0.36 36.18 24.50
C LYS A 685 0.43 36.12 23.17
N LYS A 686 1.04 34.98 22.83
CA LYS A 686 1.91 34.77 21.66
C LYS A 686 1.55 33.53 20.83
N MET A 687 0.62 32.69 21.29
CA MET A 687 0.26 31.44 20.60
C MET A 687 -0.75 31.72 19.48
N THR A 688 -0.34 31.51 18.22
CA THR A 688 -1.09 31.94 17.01
C THR A 688 -1.19 30.84 15.93
N LEU A 689 -0.93 29.59 16.31
CA LEU A 689 -0.90 28.43 15.39
C LEU A 689 -1.73 27.24 15.89
N CYS A 690 -2.11 27.23 17.17
CA CYS A 690 -2.99 26.26 17.83
C CYS A 690 -3.69 26.99 19.00
N ALA A 691 -4.86 26.51 19.42
CA ALA A 691 -5.63 27.14 20.49
C ALA A 691 -5.26 26.63 21.89
N GLY A 692 -5.05 25.31 22.03
CA GLY A 692 -4.48 24.68 23.22
C GLY A 692 -3.03 24.27 23.01
N LEU A 693 -2.33 24.00 24.12
CA LEU A 693 -1.06 23.25 24.16
C LEU A 693 -0.73 22.79 25.60
N CYS A 694 -0.84 21.49 25.88
CA CYS A 694 -0.33 20.87 27.10
C CYS A 694 1.18 20.55 26.98
N VAL A 695 1.97 21.02 27.96
CA VAL A 695 3.44 20.92 27.96
C VAL A 695 3.94 20.19 29.22
N TYR A 696 4.36 18.93 29.06
CA TYR A 696 5.17 18.21 30.04
C TYR A 696 6.64 18.66 29.98
N GLN A 697 7.26 18.98 31.13
CA GLN A 697 8.67 19.34 31.26
C GLN A 697 9.50 18.29 32.03
N SER A 698 10.82 18.28 31.82
CA SER A 698 11.75 17.37 32.49
C SER A 698 11.90 17.72 33.98
N GLY A 699 11.03 17.12 34.79
CA GLY A 699 10.86 17.39 36.21
C GLY A 699 9.49 16.94 36.76
N GLY A 700 8.53 16.63 35.88
CA GLY A 700 7.19 16.19 36.25
C GLY A 700 6.13 17.29 36.15
N TYR A 701 6.54 18.56 36.11
CA TYR A 701 5.69 19.72 35.89
C TYR A 701 4.96 19.64 34.52
N ILE A 702 3.66 19.92 34.54
CA ILE A 702 2.76 19.96 33.39
C ILE A 702 2.08 21.34 33.37
N CYS A 703 1.99 21.95 32.18
CA CYS A 703 1.39 23.26 31.98
C CYS A 703 0.48 23.25 30.75
N ILE A 704 -0.82 23.49 30.96
CA ILE A 704 -1.81 23.73 29.89
C ILE A 704 -1.74 25.21 29.49
N ARG A 705 -1.65 25.48 28.19
CA ARG A 705 -1.57 26.84 27.64
C ARG A 705 -2.71 27.11 26.69
N MET A 706 -3.43 28.20 26.92
CA MET A 706 -4.57 28.63 26.11
C MET A 706 -4.21 29.84 25.24
N SER A 707 -4.67 29.86 23.99
CA SER A 707 -4.39 30.94 23.03
C SER A 707 -5.36 32.10 23.22
N GLU A 708 -4.93 33.10 23.97
CA GLU A 708 -5.61 34.41 24.01
C GLU A 708 -5.71 35.03 22.59
N PRO A 709 -4.69 34.98 21.69
CA PRO A 709 -4.82 35.54 20.35
C PRO A 709 -5.92 34.93 19.48
N LEU A 710 -6.16 33.61 19.57
CA LEU A 710 -7.17 32.92 18.75
C LEU A 710 -8.53 32.89 19.44
N LEU A 711 -8.60 32.43 20.70
CA LEU A 711 -9.86 32.14 21.38
C LEU A 711 -10.69 33.39 21.70
N LYS A 712 -10.07 34.57 21.86
CA LYS A 712 -10.79 35.85 22.02
C LYS A 712 -11.68 36.24 20.81
N PHE A 713 -11.51 35.58 19.67
CA PHE A 713 -12.33 35.76 18.46
C PHE A 713 -13.38 34.66 18.30
N ARG A 714 -13.46 33.72 19.25
CA ARG A 714 -14.35 32.56 19.24
C ARG A 714 -15.39 32.65 20.38
N PRO A 715 -16.50 31.90 20.30
CA PRO A 715 -17.42 31.76 21.44
C PRO A 715 -16.74 31.09 22.64
N GLN A 716 -17.30 31.26 23.84
CA GLN A 716 -16.79 30.64 25.07
C GLN A 716 -16.84 29.10 25.03
N SER A 717 -17.75 28.50 24.24
CA SER A 717 -17.78 27.05 23.98
C SER A 717 -16.44 26.54 23.45
N ASP A 718 -15.86 27.23 22.46
CA ASP A 718 -14.61 26.83 21.81
C ASP A 718 -13.42 26.90 22.78
N MET A 719 -13.48 27.82 23.76
CA MET A 719 -12.52 27.89 24.86
C MET A 719 -12.66 26.69 25.81
N ILE A 720 -13.89 26.34 26.19
CA ILE A 720 -14.21 25.21 27.09
C ILE A 720 -13.81 23.89 26.43
N ASP A 721 -14.17 23.67 25.17
CA ASP A 721 -13.80 22.48 24.39
C ASP A 721 -12.28 22.35 24.26
N THR A 722 -11.57 23.46 23.99
CA THR A 722 -10.11 23.48 23.91
C THR A 722 -9.47 23.22 25.28
N LEU A 723 -10.02 23.77 26.37
CA LEU A 723 -9.51 23.55 27.73
C LEU A 723 -9.63 22.07 28.10
N LEU A 724 -10.81 21.49 27.90
CA LEU A 724 -11.07 20.09 28.20
C LEU A 724 -10.25 19.14 27.31
N HIS A 725 -9.99 19.50 26.04
CA HIS A 725 -9.04 18.77 25.17
C HIS A 725 -7.66 18.65 25.82
N GLU A 726 -7.09 19.78 26.26
CA GLU A 726 -5.77 19.80 26.90
C GLU A 726 -5.77 19.17 28.30
N MET A 727 -6.90 19.21 29.02
CA MET A 727 -7.06 18.50 30.30
C MET A 727 -7.10 16.97 30.12
N ILE A 728 -7.63 16.45 29.01
CA ILE A 728 -7.52 15.01 28.67
C ILE A 728 -6.04 14.63 28.45
N HIS A 729 -5.27 15.45 27.72
CA HIS A 729 -3.83 15.21 27.58
C HIS A 729 -3.11 15.26 28.93
N ALA A 730 -3.37 16.28 29.75
CA ALA A 730 -2.82 16.39 31.11
C ALA A 730 -3.15 15.15 31.97
N TYR A 731 -4.40 14.67 31.91
CA TYR A 731 -4.82 13.45 32.60
C TYR A 731 -4.06 12.21 32.14
N LEU A 732 -3.86 12.03 30.83
CA LEU A 732 -3.11 10.90 30.28
C LEU A 732 -1.60 10.98 30.56
N PHE A 733 -1.03 12.20 30.65
CA PHE A 733 0.34 12.39 31.14
C PHE A 733 0.46 11.98 32.62
N VAL A 734 -0.44 12.44 33.50
CA VAL A 734 -0.43 12.14 34.94
C VAL A 734 -0.67 10.66 35.23
N THR A 735 -1.70 10.05 34.62
CA THR A 735 -2.20 8.73 35.03
C THR A 735 -1.61 7.56 34.25
N HIS A 736 -1.21 7.76 32.99
CA HIS A 736 -0.73 6.69 32.11
C HIS A 736 0.71 6.92 31.60
N ASN A 737 1.34 8.06 31.92
CA ASN A 737 2.71 8.41 31.50
C ASN A 737 2.91 8.32 29.97
N ILE A 738 1.87 8.63 29.19
CA ILE A 738 1.89 8.61 27.72
C ILE A 738 2.53 9.92 27.25
N GLN A 739 3.84 9.91 26.98
CA GLN A 739 4.61 11.13 26.70
C GLN A 739 4.47 11.68 25.25
N ASP A 740 3.62 11.06 24.41
CA ASP A 740 3.36 11.54 23.05
C ASP A 740 2.34 12.69 23.04
N ARG A 741 2.83 13.90 22.77
CA ARG A 741 2.04 15.15 22.70
C ARG A 741 1.12 15.26 21.47
N SER A 742 1.19 14.28 20.57
CA SER A 742 0.39 14.18 19.33
C SER A 742 -0.44 12.89 19.29
N GLY A 743 -0.39 12.06 20.34
CA GLY A 743 -0.99 10.74 20.38
C GLY A 743 -2.44 10.73 20.85
N HIS A 744 -3.39 11.12 20.00
CA HIS A 744 -4.83 10.95 20.24
C HIS A 744 -5.25 9.46 20.17
N GLY A 745 -4.75 8.64 21.10
CA GLY A 745 -4.99 7.19 21.15
C GLY A 745 -6.43 6.79 21.54
N PRO A 746 -6.70 5.48 21.67
CA PRO A 746 -8.02 4.98 22.06
C PRO A 746 -8.53 5.55 23.41
N GLU A 747 -7.63 5.69 24.40
CA GLU A 747 -7.99 6.26 25.70
C GLU A 747 -8.30 7.77 25.62
N PHE A 748 -7.67 8.53 24.70
CA PHE A 748 -8.07 9.92 24.45
C PHE A 748 -9.50 9.97 23.91
N HIS A 749 -9.81 9.19 22.88
CA HIS A 749 -11.16 9.13 22.29
C HIS A 749 -12.22 8.72 23.32
N LYS A 750 -11.92 7.75 24.17
CA LYS A 750 -12.78 7.28 25.27
C LYS A 750 -13.06 8.38 26.30
N HIS A 751 -12.06 9.13 26.73
CA HIS A 751 -12.25 10.25 27.65
C HIS A 751 -12.98 11.44 26.97
N MET A 752 -12.69 11.72 25.70
CA MET A 752 -13.35 12.74 24.87
C MET A 752 -14.85 12.46 24.72
N HIS A 753 -15.24 11.27 24.26
CA HIS A 753 -16.64 10.88 24.12
C HIS A 753 -17.39 10.87 25.46
N ARG A 754 -16.74 10.41 26.54
CA ARG A 754 -17.30 10.43 27.90
C ARG A 754 -17.59 11.86 28.37
N ILE A 755 -16.67 12.81 28.17
CA ILE A 755 -16.86 14.19 28.62
C ILE A 755 -17.93 14.89 27.76
N ASN A 756 -17.88 14.75 26.44
CA ASN A 756 -18.93 15.31 25.56
C ASN A 756 -20.34 14.83 25.94
N ALA A 757 -20.49 13.53 26.23
CA ALA A 757 -21.78 12.97 26.68
C ALA A 757 -22.21 13.39 28.10
N ALA A 758 -21.29 13.85 28.95
CA ALA A 758 -21.56 14.24 30.34
C ALA A 758 -21.64 15.75 30.57
N ALA A 759 -21.02 16.55 29.70
CA ALA A 759 -20.87 18.00 29.82
C ALA A 759 -21.65 18.78 28.75
N GLY A 760 -22.15 18.13 27.70
CA GLY A 760 -22.72 18.81 26.52
C GLY A 760 -21.66 19.45 25.59
N THR A 761 -20.37 19.14 25.83
CA THR A 761 -19.23 19.73 25.09
C THR A 761 -19.01 19.06 23.75
N ASN A 762 -18.30 19.75 22.85
CA ASN A 762 -17.96 19.27 21.51
C ASN A 762 -16.43 19.16 21.31
N ILE A 763 -15.76 18.54 22.28
CA ILE A 763 -14.32 18.27 22.21
C ILE A 763 -14.06 17.37 21.01
N THR A 764 -13.26 17.86 20.06
CA THR A 764 -12.82 17.14 18.86
C THR A 764 -11.33 16.82 18.91
N VAL A 765 -10.87 15.89 18.07
CA VAL A 765 -9.43 15.56 17.89
C VAL A 765 -8.66 16.72 17.26
N TYR A 766 -9.32 17.52 16.41
CA TYR A 766 -8.77 18.72 15.78
C TYR A 766 -9.80 19.85 15.84
N HIS A 767 -9.35 21.06 16.17
CA HIS A 767 -10.18 22.26 16.12
C HIS A 767 -9.98 23.02 14.80
N ASP A 768 -11.07 23.48 14.17
CA ASP A 768 -11.01 24.30 12.97
C ASP A 768 -10.95 25.79 13.32
N PHE A 769 -9.72 26.28 13.46
CA PHE A 769 -9.38 27.69 13.63
C PHE A 769 -8.53 28.20 12.44
N HIS A 770 -8.84 27.70 11.23
CA HIS A 770 -8.00 27.96 10.05
C HIS A 770 -7.99 29.44 9.66
N ASP A 771 -9.11 30.15 9.75
CA ASP A 771 -9.22 31.57 9.37
C ASP A 771 -8.51 32.50 10.37
N GLU A 772 -8.62 32.25 11.68
CA GLU A 772 -7.90 33.04 12.70
C GLU A 772 -6.37 32.80 12.60
N VAL A 773 -5.98 31.55 12.36
CA VAL A 773 -4.57 31.19 12.16
C VAL A 773 -4.02 31.76 10.84
N ASP A 774 -4.82 31.89 9.76
CA ASP A 774 -4.39 32.58 8.54
C ASP A 774 -4.40 34.11 8.66
N TYR A 775 -5.35 34.70 9.40
CA TYR A 775 -5.34 36.13 9.77
C TYR A 775 -4.03 36.52 10.46
N TYR A 776 -3.54 35.68 11.39
CA TYR A 776 -2.26 35.92 12.05
C TYR A 776 -1.03 35.70 11.16
N LYS A 777 -1.11 35.02 10.01
CA LYS A 777 0.03 34.74 9.10
C LYS A 777 0.47 35.94 8.24
N THR A 778 0.58 37.11 8.86
CA THR A 778 0.86 38.42 8.22
C THR A 778 2.24 38.57 7.56
N HIS A 779 3.19 37.65 7.77
CA HIS A 779 4.52 37.72 7.15
C HIS A 779 4.64 36.73 5.98
N MET A 780 4.80 37.25 4.76
CA MET A 780 4.97 36.44 3.56
C MET A 780 6.42 36.48 3.07
N TRP A 781 6.97 35.30 2.81
CA TRP A 781 8.31 35.09 2.26
C TRP A 781 8.19 34.37 0.92
N LYS A 782 8.98 34.77 -0.09
CA LYS A 782 9.06 34.09 -1.39
C LYS A 782 10.50 33.67 -1.68
N CYS A 783 10.70 32.42 -2.09
CA CYS A 783 11.99 31.92 -2.55
C CYS A 783 12.36 32.53 -3.91
N ASN A 784 13.64 32.87 -4.11
CA ASN A 784 14.15 33.32 -5.41
C ASN A 784 14.67 32.19 -6.33
N GLY A 785 14.62 30.92 -5.87
CA GLY A 785 15.00 29.74 -6.65
C GLY A 785 13.88 29.19 -7.54
N PRO A 786 14.13 28.09 -8.29
CA PRO A 786 13.21 27.51 -9.27
C PRO A 786 11.83 27.11 -8.72
N CYS A 787 11.71 26.79 -7.43
CA CYS A 787 10.41 26.47 -6.82
C CYS A 787 9.37 27.61 -6.93
N GLN A 788 9.81 28.84 -7.23
CA GLN A 788 8.90 29.97 -7.41
C GLN A 788 7.96 29.88 -8.63
N HIS A 789 8.25 28.96 -9.55
CA HIS A 789 7.44 28.69 -10.75
C HIS A 789 6.63 27.40 -10.65
N ASN A 790 6.84 26.60 -9.60
CA ASN A 790 6.27 25.26 -9.47
C ASN A 790 5.08 25.25 -8.48
N PRO A 791 3.97 24.55 -8.80
CA PRO A 791 2.90 24.30 -7.85
C PRO A 791 3.34 23.37 -6.71
N PRO A 792 2.62 23.33 -5.58
CA PRO A 792 1.40 24.10 -5.29
C PRO A 792 1.66 25.50 -4.71
N TYR A 793 2.82 25.74 -4.10
CA TYR A 793 3.06 26.94 -3.29
C TYR A 793 3.81 28.09 -4.01
N TYR A 794 4.32 27.88 -5.23
CA TYR A 794 5.04 28.89 -6.01
C TYR A 794 6.15 29.62 -5.21
N GLY A 795 6.86 28.86 -4.38
CA GLY A 795 7.93 29.32 -3.50
C GLY A 795 7.49 30.25 -2.36
N ILE A 796 6.18 30.43 -2.11
CA ILE A 796 5.64 31.33 -1.09
C ILE A 796 5.41 30.57 0.23
N VAL A 797 5.81 31.18 1.35
CA VAL A 797 5.61 30.70 2.72
C VAL A 797 5.04 31.84 3.57
N LYS A 798 3.80 31.69 4.06
CA LYS A 798 3.17 32.60 5.04
C LYS A 798 3.53 32.17 6.48
N ARG A 799 3.73 33.12 7.40
CA ARG A 799 4.03 32.86 8.84
C ARG A 799 3.47 33.97 9.73
N SER A 800 3.13 33.65 10.98
CA SER A 800 2.71 34.65 11.98
C SER A 800 3.87 35.37 12.68
N MET A 801 5.06 34.75 12.71
CA MET A 801 6.28 35.37 13.22
C MET A 801 7.15 35.91 12.08
N ASN A 802 7.89 37.00 12.35
CA ASN A 802 8.88 37.60 11.44
C ASN A 802 10.17 36.74 11.33
N ARG A 803 10.02 35.43 11.07
CA ARG A 803 11.10 34.45 10.94
C ARG A 803 11.23 34.04 9.49
N LYS A 804 12.35 34.39 8.85
CA LYS A 804 12.74 33.83 7.53
C LYS A 804 12.84 32.30 7.65
N PRO A 805 12.40 31.52 6.65
CA PRO A 805 12.66 30.09 6.62
C PRO A 805 14.16 29.77 6.74
N GLN A 806 14.49 28.79 7.58
CA GLN A 806 15.87 28.48 8.00
C GLN A 806 16.01 27.02 8.45
N LYS A 807 17.23 26.56 8.75
CA LYS A 807 17.54 25.17 9.19
C LYS A 807 16.71 24.64 10.38
N ALA A 808 16.04 25.50 11.14
CA ALA A 808 15.12 25.12 12.22
C ALA A 808 13.69 24.76 11.74
N ASP A 809 13.44 24.76 10.44
CA ASP A 809 12.21 24.24 9.82
C ASP A 809 12.53 22.89 9.15
N PRO A 810 11.83 21.77 9.45
CA PRO A 810 12.26 20.42 9.04
C PRO A 810 12.45 20.20 7.53
N TRP A 811 11.72 20.95 6.69
CA TRP A 811 11.80 20.88 5.23
C TRP A 811 12.93 21.74 4.62
N PHE A 812 13.58 22.61 5.42
CA PHE A 812 14.49 23.62 4.89
C PHE A 812 15.78 23.03 4.31
N GLU A 813 16.29 21.93 4.89
CA GLU A 813 17.49 21.26 4.37
C GLU A 813 17.23 20.67 2.98
N THR A 814 16.16 19.89 2.83
CA THR A 814 15.71 19.36 1.53
C THR A 814 15.41 20.47 0.52
N HIS A 815 14.82 21.60 0.95
CA HIS A 815 14.65 22.77 0.07
C HIS A 815 15.99 23.40 -0.35
N GLN A 816 16.95 23.49 0.57
CA GLN A 816 18.27 24.06 0.30
C GLN A 816 19.08 23.20 -0.69
N GLU A 817 18.90 21.88 -0.66
CA GLU A 817 19.46 20.92 -1.63
C GLU A 817 18.74 20.97 -2.99
N THR A 818 17.41 20.82 -3.00
CA THR A 818 16.63 20.67 -4.24
C THR A 818 16.37 21.97 -4.99
N CYS A 819 16.34 23.11 -4.28
CA CYS A 819 16.04 24.41 -4.86
C CYS A 819 17.23 25.37 -4.83
N GLY A 820 18.16 25.26 -3.87
CA GLY A 820 19.29 26.19 -3.68
C GLY A 820 18.94 27.63 -3.28
N GLY A 821 17.71 28.07 -3.57
CA GLY A 821 17.24 29.44 -3.44
C GLY A 821 17.05 29.92 -2.00
N THR A 822 17.00 31.23 -1.85
CA THR A 822 16.84 31.90 -0.56
C THR A 822 15.50 32.64 -0.49
N PHE A 823 14.92 32.67 0.71
CA PHE A 823 13.66 33.38 0.95
C PHE A 823 13.88 34.89 1.13
N ILE A 824 13.14 35.68 0.37
CA ILE A 824 13.05 37.14 0.42
C ILE A 824 11.68 37.51 0.99
N LYS A 825 11.59 38.55 1.83
CA LYS A 825 10.30 39.00 2.38
C LYS A 825 9.52 39.77 1.31
N ILE A 826 8.24 39.43 1.13
CA ILE A 826 7.35 40.06 0.13
C ILE A 826 6.11 40.73 0.74
N SER A 827 5.79 40.47 2.01
CA SER A 827 4.77 41.21 2.75
C SER A 827 5.08 41.27 4.25
N GLU A 828 4.75 42.39 4.88
CA GLU A 828 4.72 42.57 6.33
C GLU A 828 3.57 43.52 6.73
N PRO A 829 2.98 43.35 7.93
CA PRO A 829 1.99 44.28 8.44
C PRO A 829 2.62 45.66 8.68
N PRO A 830 1.84 46.75 8.59
CA PRO A 830 2.34 48.08 8.86
C PRO A 830 2.91 48.18 10.27
N LYS A 831 4.03 48.88 10.42
CA LYS A 831 4.61 49.20 11.74
C LYS A 831 3.62 50.07 12.50
N LYS A 832 3.31 49.70 13.74
CA LYS A 832 2.63 50.62 14.68
C LYS A 832 3.49 51.88 14.81
N GLU A 833 2.85 53.04 14.77
CA GLU A 833 3.51 54.31 15.04
C GLU A 833 3.96 54.36 16.50
N GLU A 834 5.20 54.77 16.74
CA GLU A 834 5.74 54.94 18.09
C GLU A 834 5.18 56.23 18.70
N HIS A 835 4.23 56.12 19.63
CA HIS A 835 3.83 57.26 20.44
C HIS A 835 5.04 57.79 21.25
N PRO A 836 5.30 59.10 21.24
CA PRO A 836 6.49 59.67 21.87
C PRO A 836 6.35 59.81 23.39
N GLU A 837 7.52 59.99 24.02
CA GLU A 837 7.75 60.21 25.45
C GLU A 837 7.64 58.94 26.34
N LYS A 838 8.52 58.73 27.33
CA LYS A 838 9.48 59.66 27.97
C LYS A 838 10.95 59.27 27.76
N LYS A 839 11.83 60.27 27.79
CA LYS A 839 13.29 60.14 27.86
C LYS A 839 13.78 60.32 29.31
N GLU A 840 15.09 60.17 29.49
CA GLU A 840 15.89 60.23 30.74
C GLU A 840 15.87 58.96 31.62
N ARG A 841 16.99 58.45 32.14
CA ARG A 841 18.41 58.91 32.12
C ARG A 841 19.38 57.85 31.59
N LYS A 842 20.52 58.30 31.01
CA LYS A 842 21.72 57.46 30.79
C LYS A 842 22.60 57.48 32.04
N GLY A 843 23.05 56.31 32.53
CA GLY A 843 23.92 56.16 33.71
C GLY A 843 25.13 55.23 33.46
N LYS A 844 26.33 55.67 33.82
CA LYS A 844 27.65 55.12 33.43
C LYS A 844 27.99 53.70 33.94
N LYS A 845 28.89 53.05 33.18
CA LYS A 845 29.62 51.78 33.43
C LYS A 845 30.28 51.61 34.83
N SER A 846 30.41 50.33 35.22
CA SER A 846 31.59 49.66 35.83
C SER A 846 31.93 49.78 37.34
N LYS A 847 31.84 48.63 38.04
CA LYS A 847 32.92 47.86 38.74
C LYS A 847 32.30 46.52 39.24
N ARG A 848 32.94 45.34 39.17
CA ARG A 848 34.08 44.78 39.98
C ARG A 848 33.82 44.82 41.50
N LYS A 849 34.19 43.82 42.32
CA LYS A 849 34.66 42.40 42.23
C LYS A 849 34.76 41.92 43.73
N ILE A 850 35.22 40.69 44.01
CA ILE A 850 35.81 40.21 45.30
C ILE A 850 34.76 39.92 46.40
N GLU A 851 34.81 38.82 47.18
CA GLU A 851 35.36 37.45 47.00
C GLU A 851 34.97 36.55 48.21
N ASN A 852 35.14 35.23 48.06
CA ASN A 852 35.41 34.20 49.09
C ASN A 852 34.31 33.81 50.12
N GLU A 853 33.92 32.52 50.20
CA GLU A 853 34.41 31.42 51.09
C GLU A 853 33.76 31.48 52.51
N ILE A 854 33.38 30.43 53.26
CA ILE A 854 33.68 28.97 53.40
C ILE A 854 32.32 28.28 53.79
N SER A 855 31.89 27.04 53.47
CA SER A 855 32.45 25.84 52.79
C SER A 855 31.37 24.82 52.32
N LYS A 856 31.65 24.15 51.20
CA LYS A 856 31.50 22.68 50.91
C LYS A 856 30.13 21.97 50.84
N ASP A 857 30.19 20.87 50.07
CA ASP A 857 29.36 19.67 50.04
C ASP A 857 27.89 19.80 49.58
N ASN A 858 27.73 19.97 48.26
CA ASN A 858 26.87 19.06 47.47
C ASN A 858 27.36 18.98 46.01
N VAL A 859 27.11 17.85 45.34
CA VAL A 859 27.59 17.58 43.96
C VAL A 859 26.57 18.10 42.94
N THR A 860 27.02 18.87 41.95
CA THR A 860 26.13 19.48 40.95
C THR A 860 25.65 18.51 39.86
N LEU A 861 24.46 18.81 39.35
CA LEU A 861 23.64 17.93 38.49
C LEU A 861 24.28 17.57 37.14
N ASP A 862 25.25 18.36 36.66
CA ASP A 862 25.86 18.21 35.33
C ASP A 862 26.51 16.84 35.13
N LYS A 863 27.13 16.27 36.18
CA LYS A 863 27.81 14.98 36.10
C LYS A 863 26.87 13.78 35.95
N TRP A 864 25.59 13.95 36.30
CA TRP A 864 24.56 12.90 36.23
C TRP A 864 23.94 12.77 34.83
N ASN A 865 23.97 13.86 34.04
CA ASN A 865 23.33 13.91 32.73
C ASN A 865 24.16 13.26 31.62
N ASP A 866 25.50 13.24 31.72
CA ASP A 866 26.36 12.62 30.71
C ASP A 866 26.43 11.09 30.84
N GLU A 867 26.42 10.52 32.05
CA GLU A 867 26.39 9.06 32.24
C GLU A 867 25.07 8.45 31.74
N ARG A 868 23.94 9.16 31.93
CA ARG A 868 22.60 8.76 31.46
C ARG A 868 22.47 8.58 29.94
N ARG A 869 23.36 9.15 29.12
CA ARG A 869 23.27 9.07 27.65
C ARG A 869 23.77 7.76 27.04
N ASN A 870 24.47 6.92 27.81
CA ASN A 870 25.17 5.73 27.27
C ASN A 870 24.73 4.38 27.87
N GLU A 871 23.89 4.34 28.91
CA GLU A 871 23.48 3.08 29.54
C GLU A 871 22.32 2.40 28.79
N LYS A 872 22.56 1.18 28.27
CA LYS A 872 21.67 0.49 27.31
C LYS A 872 20.80 -0.65 27.89
N ASP A 873 20.82 -0.87 29.21
CA ASP A 873 20.04 -1.94 29.86
C ASP A 873 18.68 -1.42 30.39
N PRO A 874 17.54 -1.90 29.87
CA PRO A 874 16.21 -1.51 30.36
C PRO A 874 15.92 -1.93 31.81
N ASN A 875 16.43 -3.09 32.25
CA ASN A 875 16.05 -3.68 33.55
C ASN A 875 16.70 -2.94 34.73
N LYS A 876 17.93 -2.44 34.53
CA LYS A 876 18.59 -1.58 35.52
C LYS A 876 17.88 -0.22 35.66
N LYS A 877 17.37 0.32 34.54
CA LYS A 877 16.56 1.55 34.53
C LYS A 877 15.22 1.38 35.26
N ALA A 878 14.60 0.20 35.20
CA ALA A 878 13.35 -0.10 35.90
C ALA A 878 13.51 -0.20 37.43
N ARG A 879 14.59 -0.83 37.93
CA ARG A 879 14.83 -0.95 39.39
C ARG A 879 14.98 0.39 40.08
N ASN A 880 15.76 1.30 39.49
CA ASN A 880 15.96 2.66 40.03
C ASN A 880 14.67 3.53 40.04
N ILE A 881 13.57 3.07 39.43
CA ILE A 881 12.25 3.72 39.51
C ILE A 881 11.42 3.10 40.64
N LEU A 882 11.48 1.77 40.83
CA LEU A 882 10.79 1.08 41.92
C LEU A 882 11.29 1.53 43.31
N ASP A 883 12.61 1.62 43.49
CA ASP A 883 13.22 2.06 44.76
C ASP A 883 12.80 3.49 45.17
N TYR A 884 12.38 4.33 44.21
CA TYR A 884 11.85 5.67 44.48
C TYR A 884 10.39 5.61 44.97
N PHE A 885 9.54 4.79 44.33
CA PHE A 885 8.13 4.66 44.69
C PHE A 885 7.90 3.98 46.04
N GLU A 886 8.73 3.00 46.45
CA GLU A 886 8.59 2.36 47.77
C GLU A 886 8.90 3.31 48.95
N SER A 887 9.55 4.46 48.70
CA SER A 887 9.92 5.42 49.76
C SER A 887 8.78 6.33 50.24
N SER A 888 7.66 6.39 49.50
CA SER A 888 6.66 7.48 49.63
C SER A 888 5.27 7.05 50.15
N VAL A 889 5.11 5.84 50.70
CA VAL A 889 3.80 5.32 51.15
C VAL A 889 3.73 5.15 52.68
N VAL A 890 2.96 6.02 53.34
CA VAL A 890 2.58 5.89 54.76
C VAL A 890 1.34 5.01 54.89
N LYS A 891 1.27 4.18 55.95
CA LYS A 891 0.30 3.08 56.11
C LYS A 891 -0.84 3.38 57.08
N GLN A 892 -2.08 3.07 56.68
CA GLN A 892 -3.22 2.60 57.50
C GLN A 892 -4.39 2.24 56.55
N GLY A 893 -5.14 1.13 56.67
CA GLY A 893 -4.90 -0.10 57.42
C GLY A 893 -6.20 -0.88 57.77
N SER A 894 -6.43 -2.07 57.16
CA SER A 894 -7.45 -3.11 57.51
C SER A 894 -8.95 -2.70 57.45
N ASP A 895 -9.93 -3.53 57.10
CA ASP A 895 -9.96 -4.90 56.52
C ASP A 895 -11.33 -5.16 55.85
N ILE A 896 -11.37 -6.06 54.85
CA ILE A 896 -12.36 -7.16 54.65
C ILE A 896 -12.20 -7.74 53.22
N ASN A 897 -12.14 -9.08 53.13
CA ASN A 897 -12.02 -9.80 51.86
C ASN A 897 -13.38 -10.26 51.30
N THR A 898 -13.58 -10.20 49.98
CA THR A 898 -14.08 -11.33 49.15
C THR A 898 -13.93 -11.00 47.64
N PRO A 899 -13.91 -11.98 46.71
CA PRO A 899 -13.24 -11.82 45.41
C PRO A 899 -14.14 -11.59 44.19
N ILE A 900 -13.53 -10.98 43.16
CA ILE A 900 -13.71 -11.17 41.70
C ILE A 900 -15.15 -11.36 41.18
N GLN A 901 -15.61 -10.38 40.40
CA GLN A 901 -16.37 -10.67 39.17
C GLN A 901 -15.81 -9.87 37.99
N ILE A 902 -15.75 -10.54 36.83
CA ILE A 902 -15.65 -9.91 35.51
C ILE A 902 -17.06 -9.37 35.20
N PHE A 903 -17.15 -8.17 34.63
CA PHE A 903 -18.43 -7.61 34.16
C PHE A 903 -18.47 -7.60 32.63
N ASP A 904 -19.37 -8.42 32.08
CA ASP A 904 -19.65 -8.55 30.65
C ASP A 904 -20.58 -7.41 30.14
N ASP A 905 -20.72 -7.30 28.83
CA ASP A 905 -21.27 -6.16 28.04
C ASP A 905 -22.75 -5.75 28.29
N GLU A 906 -23.47 -6.28 29.29
CA GLU A 906 -24.93 -6.06 29.42
C GLU A 906 -25.36 -4.88 30.31
N THR A 907 -24.48 -4.27 31.11
CA THR A 907 -24.87 -3.22 32.10
C THR A 907 -25.07 -1.80 31.52
N VAL A 908 -25.02 -1.60 30.20
CA VAL A 908 -25.19 -0.27 29.55
C VAL A 908 -26.65 0.24 29.60
N LYS A 909 -27.63 -0.57 30.05
CA LYS A 909 -29.07 -0.25 30.02
C LYS A 909 -29.69 0.31 31.31
N SER A 910 -28.89 0.72 32.30
CA SER A 910 -29.40 1.22 33.59
C SER A 910 -28.79 2.57 34.03
N CYS A 911 -28.79 3.56 33.14
CA CYS A 911 -28.51 4.95 33.52
C CYS A 911 -29.59 5.89 32.97
N GLY A 912 -30.75 5.88 33.62
CA GLY A 912 -31.87 6.78 33.35
C GLY A 912 -32.53 7.21 34.65
N ASN A 913 -32.86 8.50 34.76
CA ASN A 913 -33.53 9.15 35.89
C ASN A 913 -32.78 9.09 37.24
N ILE A 914 -31.77 9.95 37.40
CA ILE A 914 -31.55 10.61 38.70
C ILE A 914 -32.33 11.93 38.65
N THR A 915 -33.41 12.02 39.41
CA THR A 915 -34.10 13.30 39.65
C THR A 915 -33.24 14.18 40.56
N LEU A 916 -33.04 15.45 40.19
CA LEU A 916 -32.46 16.46 41.07
C LEU A 916 -33.30 16.55 42.35
N ASN A 917 -32.65 16.33 43.50
CA ASN A 917 -33.26 16.46 44.81
C ASN A 917 -32.80 17.79 45.42
N ASP A 918 -33.73 18.71 45.69
CA ASP A 918 -33.44 19.96 46.40
C ASP A 918 -33.10 19.69 47.88
N LYS A 919 -31.82 19.35 48.17
CA LYS A 919 -31.05 19.79 49.36
C LYS A 919 -29.66 19.14 49.44
N ALA A 920 -28.73 19.93 49.98
CA ALA A 920 -27.30 19.67 50.18
C ALA A 920 -26.48 19.63 48.86
N LEU A 921 -25.21 20.05 48.84
CA LEU A 921 -24.35 20.51 49.94
C LEU A 921 -23.89 21.98 49.74
N SER A 922 -23.79 22.72 50.85
CA SER A 922 -22.77 23.77 51.00
C SER A 922 -21.41 23.10 51.19
N PHE A 923 -20.36 23.55 50.49
CA PHE A 923 -19.02 22.97 50.63
C PHE A 923 -17.92 24.04 50.65
N GLU A 924 -17.20 24.14 51.77
CA GLU A 924 -16.01 24.97 51.88
C GLU A 924 -14.81 24.21 51.30
N ILE A 925 -14.11 24.78 50.32
CA ILE A 925 -12.90 24.16 49.73
C ILE A 925 -11.71 24.45 50.65
N SER A 926 -11.60 23.69 51.74
CA SER A 926 -10.49 23.76 52.70
C SER A 926 -9.47 22.64 52.47
N SER A 927 -8.84 22.63 51.30
CA SER A 927 -7.78 21.67 50.93
C SER A 927 -6.49 22.38 50.53
N THR A 928 -5.39 22.08 51.23
CA THR A 928 -4.05 22.51 50.82
C THR A 928 -3.41 21.48 49.87
N VAL A 929 -2.50 21.96 49.02
CA VAL A 929 -1.81 21.20 47.97
C VAL A 929 -0.30 21.43 48.06
N GLN A 930 0.48 20.52 47.47
CA GLN A 930 1.94 20.65 47.43
C GLN A 930 2.39 21.46 46.20
N CYS A 931 3.19 22.51 46.42
CA CYS A 931 3.87 23.22 45.33
C CYS A 931 4.91 22.30 44.65
N PRO A 932 4.83 22.09 43.33
CA PRO A 932 5.75 21.22 42.60
C PRO A 932 7.16 21.83 42.38
N ILE A 933 7.39 23.08 42.82
CA ILE A 933 8.67 23.79 42.64
C ILE A 933 9.42 23.91 43.98
N CYS A 934 8.78 24.41 45.04
CA CYS A 934 9.42 24.57 46.36
C CYS A 934 9.15 23.41 47.33
N GLY A 935 8.13 22.58 47.07
CA GLY A 935 7.74 21.45 47.92
C GLY A 935 6.87 21.78 49.13
N ASP A 936 6.39 23.01 49.30
CA ASP A 936 5.50 23.42 50.41
C ASP A 936 4.09 22.82 50.27
N ASN A 937 3.57 22.20 51.34
CA ASN A 937 2.28 21.50 51.41
C ASN A 937 1.14 22.35 52.03
N SER A 938 1.43 23.58 52.44
CA SER A 938 0.51 24.43 53.22
C SER A 938 -0.33 25.39 52.37
N ILE A 939 -0.11 25.43 51.06
CA ILE A 939 -0.72 26.37 50.12
C ILE A 939 -2.13 25.90 49.77
N LYS A 940 -3.12 26.78 49.76
CA LYS A 940 -4.48 26.42 49.34
C LYS A 940 -4.55 26.13 47.84
N ALA A 941 -5.53 25.32 47.42
CA ALA A 941 -5.70 24.92 46.02
C ALA A 941 -6.04 26.07 45.04
N ASP A 942 -6.54 27.21 45.55
CA ASP A 942 -6.83 28.44 44.82
C ASP A 942 -5.63 29.41 44.72
N GLU A 943 -4.73 29.38 45.70
CA GLU A 943 -3.52 30.25 45.77
C GLU A 943 -2.31 29.65 45.01
N ILE A 944 -2.42 28.43 44.50
CA ILE A 944 -1.28 27.63 44.01
C ILE A 944 -0.59 28.22 42.77
N ASN A 945 -1.35 28.81 41.84
CA ASN A 945 -0.80 29.42 40.62
C ASN A 945 0.04 30.67 40.95
N GLU A 946 -0.44 31.55 41.85
CA GLU A 946 0.31 32.74 42.26
C GLU A 946 1.60 32.37 43.00
N HIS A 947 1.55 31.35 43.85
CA HIS A 947 2.75 30.83 44.51
C HIS A 947 3.74 30.23 43.51
N ILE A 948 3.29 29.51 42.48
CA ILE A 948 4.15 28.97 41.41
C ILE A 948 4.83 30.11 40.64
N ASP A 949 4.10 31.17 40.26
CA ASP A 949 4.67 32.34 39.59
C ASP A 949 5.65 33.13 40.48
N LEU A 950 5.47 33.12 41.81
CA LEU A 950 6.44 33.67 42.77
C LEU A 950 7.69 32.79 42.87
N CYS A 951 7.57 31.46 42.95
CA CYS A 951 8.71 30.55 42.95
C CYS A 951 9.57 30.70 41.68
N ILE A 952 8.93 30.80 40.51
CA ILE A 952 9.61 30.97 39.21
C ILE A 952 10.38 32.31 39.11
N GLN A 953 10.07 33.29 39.96
CA GLN A 953 10.75 34.60 40.02
C GLN A 953 11.88 34.68 41.06
N ILE A 954 12.17 33.60 41.80
CA ILE A 954 13.12 33.58 42.92
C ILE A 954 14.41 32.78 42.63
N GLU A 955 14.51 32.11 41.47
CA GLU A 955 15.74 31.49 40.93
C GLU A 955 16.65 32.47 40.15
#